data_AF-A0A239HG43-F1
#
_entry.id   AF-A0A239HG43-F1
#
_cell.length_a   1.000
_cell.length_b   1.000
_cell.length_c   1.000
_cell.angle_alpha   90.00
_cell.angle_beta   90.00
_cell.angle_gamma   90.00
#
_symmetry.space_group_name_H-M   'P 1'
#
loop_
_entity.id
_entity.type
_entity.pdbx_description
1 polymer ?
#
loop_
_entity_poly.entity_id
_entity_poly.type
_entity_poly.pdbx_seq_one_letter_code
_entity_poly.pdbx_strand_id
1 'polypeptide(L)'
;MEDAIDAAVLRAGPLPAWIARLRALAGGSPDPALGPVLVDLVRSPPYRSTSSQPGWWGLWRALLRVTEAGTVEPLRPLAGHYSTHIGAATMGGWVDEHLRTLLAYTDTVRDSAGPAGPSPHDRLTTAITDLRAGRMEPARLALHAVWRTTRATRVSELLDTIGERHPVTEPVADALTDATTAKELDAALLDCLRRPPNPRIAAALADLHRHPAVASPELTPTTYRLAAAVLLHGDAALSEVLHSLGGDPSWPAGALREHLSSTARPLDAPSRAACDTLAQLLDVAGRRSRAQAGRQLLEAVYAAPADDVPRQQYAQWLTDTGDPRGEFIALQLAAVRRDLDPVEQAREAELLARHARTWLGPLAPLAVATGTRFRRGFVSGLAVYARAPELMRAVAGNPVWSTVETLEFDHRSTSCHPKVSAQDGIGHPALRALRSVGGLLGPTAVEACTAHGDRLEEVAVSGPTWRDGAESARELVEALATLPHVTRLRVAGSTELAKVRRDPALLDTLFAGALGQAVQTFSTYGDLSNRLYRDLVSYFRTNVPSLRTLELRADACGSWSHTGWTFRLSYHRGALAPTMRAHLTPRRGNEPMAGSLASYLHGFGHEGIEHVTVHAPARVDVSRALADEISGWAKPPCAMPELTVVPW
;
A
#
# COMPACT_ATOMS: atom_id res chain seq x y z
N MET A 1 70.00 18.76 -13.04
CA MET A 1 70.71 19.13 -11.80
C MET A 1 69.65 19.09 -10.71
N GLU A 2 69.19 17.88 -10.39
CA GLU A 2 68.20 17.64 -9.34
C GLU A 2 68.98 17.54 -8.04
N ASP A 3 69.26 18.69 -7.42
CA ASP A 3 69.81 18.68 -6.07
C ASP A 3 68.77 17.99 -5.18
N ALA A 4 69.14 16.82 -4.64
CA ALA A 4 68.32 16.11 -3.66
C ALA A 4 67.99 17.07 -2.52
N ILE A 5 66.70 17.32 -2.30
CA ILE A 5 66.23 18.18 -1.22
C ILE A 5 66.57 17.47 0.11
N ASP A 6 67.68 17.88 0.73
CA ASP A 6 68.10 17.36 2.04
C ASP A 6 67.57 18.25 3.19
N ALA A 7 67.53 17.70 4.40
CA ALA A 7 67.09 18.34 5.64
C ALA A 7 67.81 19.68 5.88
N ALA A 8 69.09 19.78 5.51
CA ALA A 8 69.87 21.03 5.61
C ALA A 8 69.26 22.17 4.78
N VAL A 9 68.84 21.87 3.54
CA VAL A 9 68.20 22.84 2.62
C VAL A 9 66.84 23.25 3.16
N LEU A 10 66.09 22.32 3.76
CA LEU A 10 64.79 22.63 4.35
C LEU A 10 64.86 23.36 5.69
N ARG A 11 65.97 23.26 6.43
CA ARG A 11 66.18 23.97 7.70
C ARG A 11 66.73 25.39 7.53
N ALA A 12 67.40 25.69 6.42
CA ALA A 12 68.13 26.95 6.22
C ALA A 12 67.22 28.20 6.17
N GLY A 13 67.81 29.39 6.31
CA GLY A 13 67.16 30.69 6.04
C GLY A 13 66.28 31.23 7.18
N PRO A 14 65.68 32.42 7.02
CA PRO A 14 64.76 33.02 7.99
C PRO A 14 63.34 32.44 7.92
N LEU A 15 62.55 32.63 8.98
CA LEU A 15 61.21 32.02 9.15
C LEU A 15 60.28 32.20 7.92
N PRO A 16 60.17 33.38 7.28
CA PRO A 16 59.34 33.53 6.08
C PRO A 16 59.78 32.64 4.90
N ALA A 17 61.09 32.50 4.70
CA ALA A 17 61.64 31.67 3.64
C ALA A 17 61.47 30.18 3.93
N TRP A 18 61.50 29.79 5.22
CA TRP A 18 61.21 28.43 5.67
C TRP A 18 59.74 28.06 5.42
N ILE A 19 58.81 28.95 5.80
CA ILE A 19 57.36 28.79 5.56
C ILE A 19 57.08 28.65 4.06
N ALA A 20 57.67 29.50 3.21
CA ALA A 20 57.47 29.45 1.78
C ALA A 20 57.91 28.12 1.15
N ARG A 21 59.05 27.56 1.58
CA ARG A 21 59.56 26.26 1.13
C ARG A 21 58.63 25.11 1.48
N LEU A 22 58.18 25.03 2.74
CA LEU A 22 57.29 23.95 3.17
C LEU A 22 55.91 24.03 2.51
N ARG A 23 55.42 25.24 2.20
CA ARG A 23 54.21 25.42 1.39
C ARG A 23 54.40 24.94 -0.05
N ALA A 24 55.54 25.23 -0.67
CA ALA A 24 55.86 24.77 -2.02
C ALA A 24 55.93 23.22 -2.08
N LEU A 25 56.59 22.60 -1.08
CA LEU A 25 56.62 21.15 -0.91
C LEU A 25 55.22 20.54 -0.79
N ALA A 26 54.33 21.16 -0.01
CA ALA A 26 52.97 20.68 0.16
C ALA A 26 52.13 20.70 -1.14
N GLY A 27 52.47 21.58 -2.08
CA GLY A 27 51.83 21.70 -3.39
C GLY A 27 52.49 20.90 -4.53
N GLY A 28 53.69 20.37 -4.32
CA GLY A 28 54.45 19.61 -5.33
C GLY A 28 54.00 18.15 -5.48
N SER A 29 54.61 17.44 -6.42
CA SER A 29 54.37 16.00 -6.60
C SER A 29 54.94 15.20 -5.41
N PRO A 30 54.26 14.14 -4.94
CA PRO A 30 54.71 13.38 -3.77
C PRO A 30 55.95 12.55 -4.10
N ASP A 31 57.09 12.91 -3.53
CA ASP A 31 58.32 12.10 -3.58
C ASP A 31 58.51 11.32 -2.26
N PRO A 32 58.40 9.98 -2.27
CA PRO A 32 58.59 9.14 -1.09
C PRO A 32 59.97 9.32 -0.42
N ALA A 33 60.99 9.70 -1.18
CA ALA A 33 62.35 9.91 -0.66
C ALA A 33 62.42 11.05 0.36
N LEU A 34 61.45 11.97 0.34
CA LEU A 34 61.35 13.06 1.31
C LEU A 34 60.84 12.60 2.68
N GLY A 35 60.23 11.42 2.79
CA GLY A 35 59.63 10.93 4.03
C GLY A 35 60.58 10.99 5.25
N PRO A 36 61.78 10.38 5.19
CA PRO A 36 62.77 10.45 6.27
C PRO A 36 63.22 11.88 6.61
N VAL A 37 63.35 12.75 5.59
CA VAL A 37 63.76 14.15 5.74
C VAL A 37 62.69 14.95 6.50
N LEU A 38 61.41 14.75 6.17
CA LEU A 38 60.30 15.42 6.85
C LEU A 38 60.12 14.91 8.29
N VAL A 39 60.34 13.62 8.53
CA VAL A 39 60.35 13.03 9.88
C VAL A 39 61.47 13.65 10.72
N ASP A 40 62.66 13.84 10.16
CA ASP A 40 63.78 14.49 10.84
C ASP A 40 63.48 15.97 11.20
N LEU A 41 62.82 16.70 10.30
CA LEU A 41 62.31 18.06 10.56
C LEU A 41 61.33 18.12 11.74
N VAL A 42 60.46 17.12 11.89
CA VAL A 42 59.58 16.99 13.08
C VAL A 42 60.42 16.67 14.31
N ARG A 43 61.39 15.77 14.24
CA ARG A 43 62.21 15.42 15.42
C ARG A 43 63.07 16.60 15.90
N SER A 44 63.57 17.43 15.01
CA SER A 44 64.49 18.53 15.35
C SER A 44 64.12 19.82 14.62
N PRO A 45 63.08 20.52 15.09
CA PRO A 45 62.57 21.66 14.35
C PRO A 45 63.43 22.92 14.48
N PRO A 46 63.63 23.67 13.37
CA PRO A 46 64.37 24.93 13.38
C PRO A 46 63.58 26.08 14.05
N TYR A 47 62.25 25.99 14.11
CA TYR A 47 61.38 27.00 14.72
C TYR A 47 60.36 26.37 15.67
N ARG A 48 60.21 26.99 16.84
CA ARG A 48 59.39 26.48 17.96
C ARG A 48 58.35 27.49 18.46
N SER A 49 58.30 28.69 17.88
CA SER A 49 57.30 29.71 18.22
C SER A 49 55.98 29.45 17.49
N THR A 50 54.88 29.95 18.06
CA THR A 50 53.55 29.90 17.43
C THR A 50 53.51 30.58 16.05
N SER A 51 54.33 31.61 15.83
CA SER A 51 54.49 32.25 14.52
C SER A 51 55.01 31.32 13.40
N SER A 52 55.53 30.14 13.74
CA SER A 52 55.99 29.14 12.78
C SER A 52 54.93 28.14 12.32
N GLN A 53 53.74 28.13 12.93
CA GLN A 53 52.63 27.24 12.58
C GLN A 53 52.34 27.14 11.07
N PRO A 54 52.40 28.22 10.26
CA PRO A 54 52.14 28.11 8.83
C PRO A 54 53.13 27.23 8.06
N GLY A 55 54.38 27.13 8.51
CA GLY A 55 55.39 26.26 7.90
C GLY A 55 55.20 24.81 8.34
N TRP A 56 54.94 24.58 9.63
CA TRP A 56 54.57 23.27 10.15
C TRP A 56 53.38 22.65 9.43
N TRP A 57 52.40 23.46 9.07
CA TRP A 57 51.28 22.98 8.27
C TRP A 57 51.73 22.42 6.91
N GLY A 58 52.64 23.11 6.22
CA GLY A 58 53.21 22.63 4.96
C GLY A 58 53.95 21.31 5.13
N LEU A 59 54.66 21.16 6.24
CA LEU A 59 55.31 19.91 6.64
C LEU A 59 54.30 18.77 6.84
N TRP A 60 53.23 19.00 7.60
CA TRP A 60 52.21 17.97 7.87
C TRP A 60 51.46 17.53 6.62
N ARG A 61 51.17 18.46 5.71
CA ARG A 61 50.60 18.14 4.38
C ARG A 61 51.54 17.30 3.53
N ALA A 62 52.83 17.63 3.52
CA ALA A 62 53.82 16.83 2.82
C ALA A 62 53.87 15.41 3.41
N LEU A 63 53.93 15.28 4.74
CA LEU A 63 53.94 13.99 5.44
C LEU A 63 52.75 13.10 5.07
N LEU A 64 51.51 13.62 5.09
CA LEU A 64 50.31 12.84 4.73
C LEU A 64 50.36 12.27 3.30
N ARG A 65 51.12 12.89 2.38
CA ARG A 65 51.20 12.48 0.97
C ARG A 65 52.39 11.57 0.67
N VAL A 66 53.48 11.67 1.42
CA VAL A 66 54.77 11.04 1.06
C VAL A 66 55.26 9.99 2.05
N THR A 67 54.64 9.86 3.22
CA THR A 67 55.07 8.86 4.21
C THR A 67 54.26 7.57 4.13
N GLU A 68 54.95 6.48 3.82
CA GLU A 68 54.46 5.13 4.07
C GLU A 68 54.34 4.89 5.58
N ALA A 69 53.49 3.94 5.97
CA ALA A 69 53.20 3.73 7.38
C ALA A 69 54.43 3.39 8.25
N GLY A 70 55.46 2.77 7.67
CA GLY A 70 56.72 2.49 8.37
C GLY A 70 57.61 3.73 8.60
N THR A 71 57.47 4.77 7.78
CA THR A 71 58.36 5.93 7.79
C THR A 71 58.14 6.83 9.01
N VAL A 72 56.92 6.87 9.55
CA VAL A 72 56.57 7.72 10.70
C VAL A 72 56.80 7.07 12.06
N GLU A 73 57.18 5.78 12.10
CA GLU A 73 57.41 5.03 13.34
C GLU A 73 58.41 5.72 14.30
N PRO A 74 59.51 6.37 13.81
CA PRO A 74 60.42 7.11 14.68
C PRO A 74 59.79 8.30 15.42
N LEU A 75 58.60 8.77 15.01
CA LEU A 75 57.88 9.85 15.68
C LEU A 75 56.97 9.35 16.81
N ARG A 76 56.63 8.06 16.85
CA ARG A 76 55.71 7.48 17.84
C ARG A 76 56.11 7.75 19.30
N PRO A 77 57.39 7.65 19.71
CA PRO A 77 57.80 7.94 21.09
C PRO A 77 57.59 9.41 21.51
N LEU A 78 57.49 10.32 20.53
CA LEU A 78 57.31 11.75 20.80
C LEU A 78 55.85 12.12 21.05
N ALA A 79 54.90 11.29 20.63
CA ALA A 79 53.47 11.57 20.78
C ALA A 79 53.06 11.65 22.25
N GLY A 80 52.40 12.75 22.62
CA GLY A 80 51.97 13.04 23.99
C GLY A 80 53.06 13.62 24.90
N HIS A 81 54.30 13.71 24.40
CA HIS A 81 55.46 14.21 25.13
C HIS A 81 56.21 15.29 24.34
N TYR A 82 55.65 15.76 23.21
CA TYR A 82 56.36 16.60 22.27
C TYR A 82 56.67 17.99 22.86
N SER A 83 55.79 18.50 23.72
CA SER A 83 56.03 19.73 24.49
C SER A 83 57.31 19.70 25.30
N THR A 84 57.57 18.57 25.96
CA THR A 84 58.79 18.33 26.74
C THR A 84 60.00 18.19 25.82
N HIS A 85 59.83 17.49 24.70
CA HIS A 85 60.89 17.27 23.71
C HIS A 85 61.45 18.57 23.11
N ILE A 86 60.59 19.54 22.78
CA ILE A 86 61.03 20.81 22.19
C ILE A 86 61.18 21.96 23.20
N GLY A 87 60.77 21.77 24.45
CA GLY A 87 60.81 22.81 25.49
C GLY A 87 59.88 24.00 25.22
N ALA A 88 58.74 23.79 24.55
CA ALA A 88 57.78 24.85 24.21
C ALA A 88 56.34 24.34 24.37
N ALA A 89 55.67 24.74 25.46
CA ALA A 89 54.38 24.18 25.86
C ALA A 89 53.26 24.41 24.82
N THR A 90 53.05 25.65 24.37
CA THR A 90 51.94 25.98 23.44
C THR A 90 52.13 25.35 22.07
N MET A 91 53.32 25.50 21.49
CA MET A 91 53.61 24.92 20.17
C MET A 91 53.71 23.41 20.22
N GLY A 92 54.25 22.87 21.31
CA GLY A 92 54.40 21.43 21.49
C GLY A 92 53.06 20.71 21.64
N GLY A 93 52.11 21.28 22.39
CA GLY A 93 50.75 20.76 22.49
C GLY A 93 50.02 20.78 21.15
N TRP A 94 50.23 21.83 20.35
CA TRP A 94 49.68 21.92 18.99
C TRP A 94 50.27 20.86 18.06
N VAL A 95 51.58 20.61 18.10
CA VAL A 95 52.23 19.55 17.31
C VAL A 95 51.77 18.15 17.77
N ASP A 96 51.63 17.93 19.08
CA ASP A 96 51.16 16.65 19.62
C ASP A 96 49.81 16.22 19.05
N GLU A 97 48.90 17.17 18.82
CA GLU A 97 47.60 16.89 18.22
C GLU A 97 47.70 16.40 16.75
N HIS A 98 48.58 17.04 15.97
CA HIS A 98 48.82 16.67 14.58
C HIS A 98 49.56 15.32 14.49
N LEU A 99 50.50 15.08 15.41
CA LEU A 99 51.22 13.82 15.48
C LEU A 99 50.29 12.65 15.82
N ARG A 100 49.36 12.83 16.77
CA ARG A 100 48.31 11.83 17.07
C ARG A 100 47.43 11.53 15.86
N THR A 101 47.08 12.57 15.09
CA THR A 101 46.30 12.43 13.84
C THR A 101 47.06 11.63 12.78
N LEU A 102 48.34 11.98 12.55
CA LEU A 102 49.19 11.30 11.57
C LEU A 102 49.40 9.82 11.93
N LEU A 103 49.67 9.51 13.20
CA LEU A 103 49.88 8.13 13.65
C LEU A 103 48.60 7.29 13.54
N ALA A 104 47.44 7.86 13.90
CA ALA A 104 46.15 7.16 13.73
C ALA A 104 45.89 6.83 12.25
N TYR A 105 46.12 7.80 11.36
CA TYR A 105 46.00 7.61 9.91
C TYR A 105 46.93 6.49 9.41
N THR A 106 48.23 6.54 9.74
CA THR A 106 49.20 5.58 9.22
C THR A 106 49.04 4.18 9.81
N ASP A 107 48.64 4.06 11.08
CA ASP A 107 48.31 2.77 11.70
C ASP A 107 47.15 2.09 10.95
N THR A 108 46.08 2.84 10.67
CA THR A 108 44.93 2.31 9.93
C THR A 108 45.27 1.96 8.48
N VAL A 109 46.09 2.77 7.79
CA VAL A 109 46.56 2.47 6.43
C VAL A 109 47.37 1.17 6.43
N ARG A 110 48.28 0.98 7.41
CA ARG A 110 49.06 -0.25 7.57
C ARG A 110 48.17 -1.47 7.78
N ASP A 111 47.20 -1.37 8.70
CA ASP A 111 46.31 -2.48 9.04
C ASP A 111 45.36 -2.82 7.88
N SER A 112 45.02 -1.83 7.05
CA SER A 112 44.20 -2.02 5.85
C SER A 112 44.96 -2.67 4.69
N ALA A 113 46.30 -2.64 4.69
CA ALA A 113 47.17 -3.20 3.66
C ALA A 113 47.45 -4.71 3.84
N GLY A 114 46.56 -5.44 4.52
CA GLY A 114 46.69 -6.88 4.81
C GLY A 114 47.00 -7.77 3.59
N PRO A 115 47.36 -9.05 3.81
CA PRO A 115 47.89 -9.94 2.78
C PRO A 115 46.97 -10.02 1.55
N ALA A 116 47.55 -10.28 0.39
CA ALA A 116 46.86 -10.40 -0.90
C ALA A 116 45.72 -11.44 -0.80
N GLY A 117 44.53 -10.95 -0.46
CA GLY A 117 43.32 -11.76 -0.39
C GLY A 117 42.76 -12.06 -1.78
N PRO A 118 41.56 -12.65 -1.85
CA PRO A 118 40.88 -12.91 -3.12
C PRO A 118 40.80 -11.65 -3.98
N SER A 119 40.91 -11.84 -5.30
CA SER A 119 40.84 -10.75 -6.26
C SER A 119 39.50 -10.00 -6.15
N PRO A 120 39.41 -8.73 -6.60
CA PRO A 120 38.14 -8.02 -6.70
C PRO A 120 37.05 -8.85 -7.39
N HIS A 121 37.39 -9.54 -8.48
CA HIS A 121 36.47 -10.38 -9.22
C HIS A 121 35.94 -11.57 -8.40
N ASP A 122 36.80 -12.27 -7.64
CA ASP A 122 36.38 -13.40 -6.79
C ASP A 122 35.41 -12.96 -5.70
N ARG A 123 35.67 -11.78 -5.10
CA ARG A 123 34.80 -11.20 -4.06
C ARG A 123 33.45 -10.78 -4.64
N LEU A 124 33.43 -10.17 -5.83
CA LEU A 124 32.18 -9.84 -6.53
C LEU A 124 31.38 -11.10 -6.90
N THR A 125 32.06 -12.16 -7.33
CA THR A 125 31.43 -13.46 -7.63
C THR A 125 30.85 -14.12 -6.38
N THR A 126 31.54 -14.00 -5.24
CA THR A 126 31.04 -14.41 -3.93
C THR A 126 29.77 -13.62 -3.57
N ALA A 127 29.79 -12.29 -3.73
CA ALA A 127 28.63 -11.43 -3.50
C ALA A 127 27.43 -11.81 -4.39
N ILE A 128 27.67 -12.15 -5.66
CA ILE A 128 26.62 -12.65 -6.57
C ILE A 128 25.99 -13.92 -6.02
N THR A 129 26.81 -14.85 -5.54
CA THR A 129 26.37 -16.13 -4.98
C THR A 129 25.53 -15.92 -3.72
N ASP A 130 25.98 -15.01 -2.84
CA ASP A 130 25.26 -14.66 -1.62
C ASP A 130 23.92 -13.97 -1.89
N LEU A 131 23.86 -13.01 -2.82
CA LEU A 131 22.59 -12.37 -3.21
C LEU A 131 21.61 -13.37 -3.83
N ARG A 132 22.09 -14.30 -4.68
CA ARG A 132 21.25 -15.38 -5.23
C ARG A 132 20.68 -16.29 -4.15
N ALA A 133 21.42 -16.48 -3.06
CA ALA A 133 20.98 -17.23 -1.89
C ALA A 133 20.19 -16.39 -0.87
N GLY A 134 19.90 -15.11 -1.16
CA GLY A 134 19.18 -14.21 -0.25
C GLY A 134 19.99 -13.71 0.95
N ARG A 135 21.31 -13.89 0.96
CA ARG A 135 22.20 -13.48 2.05
C ARG A 135 22.74 -12.07 1.80
N MET A 136 22.05 -11.05 2.29
CA MET A 136 22.41 -9.65 2.05
C MET A 136 23.70 -9.21 2.77
N GLU A 137 23.87 -9.55 4.05
CA GLU A 137 25.04 -9.11 4.83
C GLU A 137 26.37 -9.65 4.32
N PRO A 138 26.51 -10.96 4.00
CA PRO A 138 27.73 -11.48 3.38
C PRO A 138 28.06 -10.79 2.04
N ALA A 139 27.05 -10.53 1.20
CA ALA A 139 27.25 -9.80 -0.05
C ALA A 139 27.73 -8.36 0.18
N ARG A 140 27.16 -7.67 1.18
CA ARG A 140 27.58 -6.32 1.58
C ARG A 140 29.03 -6.30 2.06
N LEU A 141 29.44 -7.25 2.90
CA LEU A 141 30.82 -7.37 3.38
C LEU A 141 31.82 -7.63 2.25
N ALA A 142 31.45 -8.48 1.29
CA ALA A 142 32.27 -8.73 0.10
C ALA A 142 32.45 -7.46 -0.74
N LEU A 143 31.38 -6.69 -0.94
CA LEU A 143 31.43 -5.39 -1.65
C LEU A 143 32.26 -4.34 -0.90
N HIS A 144 32.14 -4.25 0.43
CA HIS A 144 33.01 -3.40 1.24
C HIS A 144 34.49 -3.75 1.05
N ALA A 145 34.83 -5.04 1.02
CA ALA A 145 36.21 -5.46 0.79
C ALA A 145 36.72 -5.09 -0.61
N VAL A 146 35.88 -5.22 -1.64
CA VAL A 146 36.21 -4.76 -3.00
C VAL A 146 36.43 -3.26 -3.02
N TRP A 147 35.50 -2.48 -2.45
CA TRP A 147 35.61 -1.03 -2.41
C TRP A 147 36.86 -0.57 -1.67
N ARG A 148 37.24 -1.20 -0.54
CA ARG A 148 38.46 -0.84 0.21
C ARG A 148 39.73 -0.88 -0.66
N THR A 149 39.82 -1.84 -1.57
CA THR A 149 40.99 -2.04 -2.43
C THR A 149 40.95 -1.24 -3.74
N THR A 150 39.76 -0.90 -4.23
CA THR A 150 39.57 -0.30 -5.57
C THR A 150 39.12 1.15 -5.53
N ARG A 151 38.43 1.57 -4.47
CA ARG A 151 37.72 2.86 -4.36
C ARG A 151 36.82 3.16 -5.56
N ALA A 152 36.30 2.11 -6.20
CA ALA A 152 35.50 2.24 -7.41
C ALA A 152 34.09 2.76 -7.08
N THR A 153 33.69 3.86 -7.72
CA THR A 153 32.36 4.49 -7.58
C THR A 153 31.23 3.49 -7.78
N ARG A 154 31.36 2.61 -8.79
CA ARG A 154 30.36 1.59 -9.11
C ARG A 154 30.09 0.62 -7.94
N VAL A 155 31.08 0.35 -7.10
CA VAL A 155 30.92 -0.51 -5.92
C VAL A 155 30.24 0.27 -4.78
N SER A 156 30.52 1.58 -4.68
CA SER A 156 29.83 2.48 -3.75
C SER A 156 28.33 2.53 -4.04
N GLU A 157 27.94 2.73 -5.30
CA GLU A 157 26.52 2.73 -5.74
C GLU A 157 25.78 1.43 -5.38
N LEU A 158 26.46 0.28 -5.51
CA LEU A 158 25.90 -1.02 -5.13
C LEU A 158 25.72 -1.14 -3.62
N LEU A 159 26.67 -0.62 -2.83
CA LEU A 159 26.57 -0.59 -1.37
C LEU A 159 25.46 0.34 -0.90
N ASP A 160 25.25 1.48 -1.56
CA ASP A 160 24.14 2.40 -1.29
C ASP A 160 22.80 1.72 -1.58
N THR A 161 22.67 1.04 -2.72
CA THR A 161 21.47 0.27 -3.09
C THR A 161 21.14 -0.82 -2.06
N ILE A 162 22.16 -1.46 -1.48
CA ILE A 162 21.98 -2.43 -0.38
C ILE A 162 21.58 -1.70 0.91
N GLY A 163 22.24 -0.59 1.20
CA GLY A 163 22.04 0.22 2.40
C GLY A 163 20.65 0.83 2.52
N GLU A 164 20.03 1.24 1.41
CA GLU A 164 18.64 1.71 1.37
C GLU A 164 17.64 0.64 1.81
N ARG A 165 17.97 -0.64 1.59
CA ARG A 165 17.10 -1.78 1.88
C ARG A 165 17.37 -2.39 3.24
N HIS A 166 18.62 -2.32 3.66
CA HIS A 166 19.11 -2.80 4.94
C HIS A 166 19.92 -1.67 5.57
N PRO A 167 19.23 -0.71 6.22
CA PRO A 167 19.92 0.37 6.92
C PRO A 167 20.80 -0.25 7.99
N VAL A 168 22.11 0.00 7.87
CA VAL A 168 23.11 -0.38 8.85
C VAL A 168 23.66 0.94 9.37
N THR A 169 23.52 1.18 10.67
CA THR A 169 24.09 2.35 11.32
C THR A 169 25.60 2.31 11.18
N GLU A 170 26.20 3.41 10.75
CA GLU A 170 27.63 3.63 10.84
C GLU A 170 27.81 4.79 11.82
N PRO A 171 27.98 4.50 13.14
CA PRO A 171 27.88 5.53 14.18
C PRO A 171 28.84 6.71 13.97
N VAL A 172 29.96 6.45 13.30
CA VAL A 172 30.96 7.46 12.96
C VAL A 172 30.49 8.38 11.84
N ALA A 173 29.85 7.82 10.81
CA ALA A 173 29.27 8.62 9.73
C ALA A 173 28.11 9.47 10.28
N ASP A 174 27.25 8.89 11.11
CA ASP A 174 26.16 9.60 11.78
C ASP A 174 26.71 10.74 12.66
N ALA A 175 27.75 10.48 13.47
CA ALA A 175 28.40 11.49 14.30
C ALA A 175 29.06 12.63 13.50
N LEU A 176 29.57 12.36 12.28
CA LEU A 176 30.08 13.41 11.40
C LEU A 176 28.96 14.32 10.89
N THR A 177 27.83 13.72 10.48
CA THR A 177 26.68 14.45 9.95
C THR A 177 25.95 15.24 11.03
N ASP A 178 25.84 14.68 12.24
CA ASP A 178 25.12 15.26 13.37
C ASP A 178 25.95 16.28 14.17
N ALA A 179 27.26 16.37 13.92
CA ALA A 179 28.12 17.34 14.61
C ALA A 179 27.64 18.77 14.35
N THR A 180 27.44 19.53 15.44
CA THR A 180 27.01 20.94 15.37
C THR A 180 28.11 21.91 15.81
N THR A 181 29.11 21.40 16.55
CA THR A 181 30.24 22.18 17.06
C THR A 181 31.57 21.68 16.49
N ALA A 182 32.59 22.56 16.44
CA ALA A 182 33.94 22.19 16.03
C ALA A 182 34.54 21.07 16.91
N LYS A 183 34.16 21.01 18.19
CA LYS A 183 34.63 20.00 19.15
C LYS A 183 34.02 18.62 18.88
N GLU A 184 32.73 18.56 18.55
CA GLU A 184 32.05 17.32 18.16
C GLU A 184 32.63 16.79 16.86
N LEU A 185 32.79 17.67 15.86
CA LEU A 185 33.36 17.32 14.58
C LEU A 185 34.80 16.80 14.72
N ASP A 186 35.61 17.44 15.57
CA ASP A 186 36.97 16.99 15.88
C ASP A 186 37.02 15.58 16.45
N ALA A 187 36.12 15.27 17.39
CA ALA A 187 36.04 13.95 18.00
C ALA A 187 35.60 12.88 16.98
N ALA A 188 34.61 13.20 16.15
CA ALA A 188 34.12 12.30 15.10
C ALA A 188 35.20 12.02 14.04
N LEU A 189 35.91 13.06 13.57
CA LEU A 189 37.01 12.91 12.62
C LEU A 189 38.17 12.08 13.20
N LEU A 190 38.46 12.22 14.49
CA LEU A 190 39.49 11.40 15.14
C LEU A 190 39.06 9.93 15.24
N ASP A 191 37.78 9.63 15.50
CA ASP A 191 37.29 8.25 15.48
C ASP A 191 37.33 7.67 14.06
N CYS A 192 36.99 8.46 13.02
CA CYS A 192 37.12 8.04 11.62
C CYS A 192 38.51 7.49 11.31
N LEU A 193 39.55 8.21 11.73
CA LEU A 193 40.95 7.85 11.44
C LEU A 193 41.38 6.52 12.07
N ARG A 194 40.62 5.97 13.01
CA ARG A 194 40.84 4.66 13.63
C ARG A 194 40.01 3.54 12.98
N ARG A 195 39.21 3.87 11.96
CA ARG A 195 38.33 2.93 11.26
C ARG A 195 38.94 2.58 9.90
N PRO A 196 38.84 1.31 9.47
CA PRO A 196 39.22 0.96 8.12
C PRO A 196 38.36 1.74 7.11
N PRO A 197 38.87 1.94 5.87
CA PRO A 197 38.15 2.70 4.87
C PRO A 197 36.71 2.20 4.66
N ASN A 198 35.80 3.17 4.52
CA ASN A 198 34.36 2.94 4.49
C ASN A 198 33.66 3.98 3.60
N PRO A 199 32.86 3.56 2.60
CA PRO A 199 32.16 4.47 1.69
C PRO A 199 31.11 5.34 2.39
N ARG A 200 30.50 4.88 3.49
CA ARG A 200 29.54 5.70 4.25
C ARG A 200 30.21 6.89 4.94
N ILE A 201 31.41 6.68 5.47
CA ILE A 201 32.23 7.77 6.01
C ILE A 201 32.63 8.69 4.86
N ALA A 202 33.02 8.16 3.70
CA ALA A 202 33.34 8.96 2.50
C ALA A 202 32.18 9.89 2.10
N ALA A 203 30.94 9.36 2.08
CA ALA A 203 29.73 10.12 1.80
C ALA A 203 29.46 11.20 2.86
N ALA A 204 29.55 10.87 4.15
CA ALA A 204 29.40 11.86 5.22
C ALA A 204 30.45 12.98 5.13
N LEU A 205 31.70 12.66 4.79
CA LEU A 205 32.76 13.64 4.55
C LEU A 205 32.45 14.56 3.36
N ALA A 206 31.74 14.06 2.34
CA ALA A 206 31.32 14.88 1.20
C ALA A 206 30.35 15.99 1.61
N ASP A 207 29.51 15.75 2.62
CA ASP A 207 28.54 16.74 3.10
C ASP A 207 29.13 17.79 4.06
N LEU A 208 30.32 17.54 4.63
CA LEU A 208 30.96 18.42 5.60
C LEU A 208 31.42 19.76 5.04
N HIS A 209 31.49 19.95 3.72
CA HIS A 209 31.81 21.26 3.12
C HIS A 209 30.81 22.35 3.51
N ARG A 210 29.60 21.98 3.92
CA ARG A 210 28.55 22.91 4.40
C ARG A 210 28.68 23.25 5.89
N HIS A 211 29.57 22.58 6.63
CA HIS A 211 29.65 22.72 8.07
C HIS A 211 30.39 24.03 8.46
N PRO A 212 29.84 24.85 9.37
CA PRO A 212 30.40 26.16 9.71
C PRO A 212 31.80 26.11 10.33
N ALA A 213 32.15 25.03 11.05
CA ALA A 213 33.51 24.83 11.56
C ALA A 213 34.57 24.54 10.48
N VAL A 214 34.14 24.21 9.25
CA VAL A 214 35.01 23.97 8.10
C VAL A 214 35.12 25.21 7.21
N ALA A 215 34.20 26.18 7.36
CA ALA A 215 34.14 27.42 6.59
C ALA A 215 35.15 28.50 7.04
N SER A 216 36.02 28.22 8.00
CA SER A 216 37.06 29.16 8.43
C SER A 216 38.21 29.19 7.41
N PRO A 217 38.65 30.36 6.92
CA PRO A 217 39.83 30.48 6.07
C PRO A 217 41.14 30.17 6.84
N GLU A 218 41.06 30.02 8.17
CA GLU A 218 42.18 29.61 9.01
C GLU A 218 42.24 28.09 9.14
N LEU A 219 43.42 27.52 8.86
CA LEU A 219 43.69 26.10 8.96
C LEU A 219 43.81 25.66 10.43
N THR A 220 42.77 25.00 10.95
CA THR A 220 42.67 24.47 12.32
C THR A 220 43.06 22.98 12.40
N PRO A 221 43.28 22.42 13.61
CA PRO A 221 43.40 20.97 13.78
C PRO A 221 42.23 20.18 13.17
N THR A 222 41.02 20.76 13.17
CA THR A 222 39.82 20.19 12.54
C THR A 222 39.98 20.03 11.04
N THR A 223 40.45 21.07 10.33
CA THR A 223 40.65 21.00 8.87
C THR A 223 41.76 20.02 8.50
N TYR A 224 42.78 19.85 9.36
CA TYR A 224 43.80 18.83 9.19
C TYR A 224 43.26 17.40 9.35
N ARG A 225 42.49 17.13 10.42
CA ARG A 225 41.83 15.82 10.60
C ARG A 225 40.86 15.50 9.47
N LEU A 226 40.14 16.50 8.97
CA LEU A 226 39.27 16.36 7.81
C LEU A 226 40.07 15.94 6.58
N ALA A 227 41.20 16.59 6.28
CA ALA A 227 42.04 16.19 5.17
C ALA A 227 42.58 14.74 5.31
N ALA A 228 43.01 14.34 6.52
CA ALA A 228 43.44 12.97 6.78
C ALA A 228 42.29 11.96 6.61
N ALA A 229 41.08 12.30 7.07
CA ALA A 229 39.89 11.47 6.89
C ALA A 229 39.50 11.34 5.42
N VAL A 230 39.61 12.41 4.63
CA VAL A 230 39.42 12.41 3.17
C VAL A 230 40.43 11.49 2.49
N LEU A 231 41.71 11.54 2.87
CA LEU A 231 42.73 10.64 2.31
C LEU A 231 42.45 9.17 2.65
N LEU A 232 41.97 8.90 3.87
CA LEU A 232 41.70 7.54 4.32
C LEU A 232 40.42 6.95 3.73
N HIS A 233 39.31 7.70 3.77
CA HIS A 233 37.98 7.23 3.41
C HIS A 233 37.53 7.67 2.03
N GLY A 234 38.15 8.68 1.42
CA GLY A 234 37.66 9.23 0.16
C GLY A 234 37.66 8.26 -1.02
N ASP A 235 36.86 8.61 -2.00
CA ASP A 235 36.73 7.94 -3.30
C ASP A 235 36.61 8.97 -4.43
N ALA A 236 36.35 8.49 -5.65
CA ALA A 236 36.21 9.36 -6.81
C ALA A 236 34.98 10.30 -6.72
N ALA A 237 33.89 9.92 -6.04
CA ALA A 237 32.72 10.78 -5.90
C ALA A 237 33.04 12.00 -5.01
N LEU A 238 33.76 11.78 -3.91
CA LEU A 238 34.27 12.87 -3.08
C LEU A 238 35.23 13.79 -3.85
N SER A 239 36.00 13.24 -4.79
CA SER A 239 36.89 14.00 -5.68
C SER A 239 36.13 15.02 -6.55
N GLU A 240 34.95 14.66 -7.05
CA GLU A 240 34.08 15.56 -7.82
C GLU A 240 33.50 16.68 -6.95
N VAL A 241 33.05 16.35 -5.73
CA VAL A 241 32.59 17.35 -4.76
C VAL A 241 33.70 18.35 -4.46
N LEU A 242 34.91 17.87 -4.18
CA LEU A 242 36.08 18.73 -3.97
C LEU A 242 36.44 19.58 -5.20
N HIS A 243 36.20 19.07 -6.42
CA HIS A 243 36.39 19.84 -7.64
C HIS A 243 35.40 21.01 -7.75
N SER A 244 34.12 20.78 -7.42
CA SER A 244 33.09 21.81 -7.44
C SER A 244 33.35 22.97 -6.46
N LEU A 245 34.12 22.68 -5.39
CA LEU A 245 34.53 23.64 -4.37
C LEU A 245 35.87 24.36 -4.71
N GLY A 246 36.51 24.01 -5.83
CA GLY A 246 37.90 24.31 -6.17
C GLY A 246 38.25 25.77 -6.52
N GLY A 247 37.77 26.74 -5.74
CA GLY A 247 38.15 28.16 -5.83
C GLY A 247 38.79 28.75 -4.57
N ASP A 248 38.82 28.02 -3.44
CA ASP A 248 39.32 28.53 -2.15
C ASP A 248 40.82 28.23 -1.93
N PRO A 249 41.69 29.26 -1.81
CA PRO A 249 43.13 29.09 -1.58
C PRO A 249 43.51 28.50 -0.21
N SER A 250 42.60 28.51 0.76
CA SER A 250 42.86 28.07 2.14
C SER A 250 42.76 26.55 2.33
N TRP A 251 42.11 25.84 1.39
CA TRP A 251 41.85 24.41 1.47
C TRP A 251 42.69 23.61 0.44
N PRO A 252 43.29 22.46 0.80
CA PRO A 252 44.11 21.66 -0.12
C PRO A 252 43.30 20.83 -1.13
N ALA A 253 42.13 21.32 -1.58
CA ALA A 253 41.22 20.60 -2.48
C ALA A 253 41.94 20.02 -3.70
N GLY A 254 42.80 20.81 -4.35
CA GLY A 254 43.54 20.35 -5.54
C GLY A 254 44.44 19.14 -5.28
N ALA A 255 45.17 19.13 -4.16
CA ALA A 255 46.08 18.04 -3.80
C ALA A 255 45.33 16.79 -3.29
N LEU A 256 44.23 16.99 -2.55
CA LEU A 256 43.35 15.90 -2.13
C LEU A 256 42.69 15.26 -3.36
N ARG A 257 42.19 16.06 -4.30
CA ARG A 257 41.61 15.58 -5.56
C ARG A 257 42.60 14.74 -6.35
N GLU A 258 43.84 15.21 -6.51
CA GLU A 258 44.90 14.46 -7.21
C GLU A 258 45.16 13.09 -6.54
N HIS A 259 45.20 13.05 -5.21
CA HIS A 259 45.36 11.81 -4.45
C HIS A 259 44.15 10.85 -4.58
N LEU A 260 42.92 11.37 -4.48
CA LEU A 260 41.71 10.55 -4.65
C LEU A 260 41.64 9.95 -6.07
N SER A 261 42.08 10.73 -7.05
CA SER A 261 42.14 10.30 -8.45
C SER A 261 43.19 9.21 -8.68
N SER A 262 44.31 9.25 -7.94
CA SER A 262 45.37 8.24 -8.06
C SER A 262 45.13 6.96 -7.24
N THR A 263 44.32 7.04 -6.19
CA THR A 263 43.94 5.88 -5.35
C THR A 263 42.76 5.09 -5.92
N ALA A 264 41.90 5.73 -6.73
CA ALA A 264 40.85 5.05 -7.48
C ALA A 264 41.45 4.11 -8.54
N ARG A 265 41.32 2.80 -8.32
CA ARG A 265 41.76 1.78 -9.27
C ARG A 265 40.58 1.37 -10.16
N PRO A 266 40.66 1.57 -11.48
CA PRO A 266 39.60 1.11 -12.37
C PRO A 266 39.44 -0.40 -12.25
N LEU A 267 38.19 -0.85 -12.11
CA LEU A 267 37.84 -2.28 -12.14
C LEU A 267 38.23 -2.87 -13.49
N ASP A 268 38.74 -4.10 -13.52
CA ASP A 268 38.97 -4.84 -14.75
C ASP A 268 37.64 -5.21 -15.45
N ALA A 269 37.71 -5.67 -16.70
CA ALA A 269 36.51 -6.01 -17.46
C ALA A 269 35.64 -7.09 -16.79
N PRO A 270 36.20 -8.19 -16.23
CA PRO A 270 35.43 -9.17 -15.47
C PRO A 270 34.73 -8.60 -14.24
N SER A 271 35.40 -7.74 -13.46
CA SER A 271 34.82 -7.11 -12.28
C SER A 271 33.70 -6.14 -12.63
N ARG A 272 33.83 -5.37 -13.73
CA ARG A 272 32.75 -4.51 -14.22
C ARG A 272 31.51 -5.32 -14.60
N ALA A 273 31.68 -6.41 -15.35
CA ALA A 273 30.57 -7.30 -15.70
C ALA A 273 29.91 -7.94 -14.47
N ALA A 274 30.70 -8.26 -13.44
CA ALA A 274 30.17 -8.75 -12.17
C ALA A 274 29.36 -7.67 -11.41
N CYS A 275 29.81 -6.41 -11.40
CA CYS A 275 29.05 -5.28 -10.87
C CYS A 275 27.70 -5.10 -11.58
N ASP A 276 27.66 -5.22 -12.91
CA ASP A 276 26.41 -5.11 -13.67
C ASP A 276 25.45 -6.26 -13.35
N THR A 277 25.98 -7.47 -13.17
CA THR A 277 25.19 -8.62 -12.71
C THR A 277 24.60 -8.38 -11.31
N LEU A 278 25.38 -7.82 -10.39
CA LEU A 278 24.92 -7.45 -9.04
C LEU A 278 23.82 -6.39 -9.10
N ALA A 279 23.98 -5.35 -9.92
CA ALA A 279 22.96 -4.31 -10.10
C ALA A 279 21.63 -4.90 -10.58
N GLN A 280 21.66 -5.81 -11.56
CA GLN A 280 20.46 -6.51 -12.04
C GLN A 280 19.81 -7.38 -10.95
N LEU A 281 20.61 -8.11 -10.16
CA LEU A 281 20.10 -8.94 -9.06
C LEU A 281 19.43 -8.09 -7.98
N LEU A 282 20.04 -6.96 -7.62
CA LEU A 282 19.47 -6.02 -6.66
C LEU A 282 18.17 -5.43 -7.21
N ASP A 283 18.10 -5.01 -8.47
CA ASP A 283 16.85 -4.52 -9.06
C ASP A 283 15.72 -5.56 -9.00
N VAL A 284 15.99 -6.80 -9.42
CA VAL A 284 15.01 -7.91 -9.36
C VAL A 284 14.56 -8.18 -7.92
N ALA A 285 15.49 -8.20 -6.96
CA ALA A 285 15.15 -8.36 -5.55
C ALA A 285 14.27 -7.21 -5.03
N GLY A 286 14.50 -5.99 -5.52
CA GLY A 286 13.74 -4.79 -5.14
C GLY A 286 12.30 -4.85 -5.64
N ARG A 287 12.14 -5.22 -6.91
CA ARG A 287 10.82 -5.45 -7.52
C ARG A 287 10.04 -6.56 -6.79
N ARG A 288 10.71 -7.67 -6.44
CA ARG A 288 10.10 -8.76 -5.66
C ARG A 288 9.67 -8.33 -4.27
N SER A 289 10.52 -7.60 -3.54
CA SER A 289 10.20 -7.06 -2.21
C SER A 289 8.99 -6.12 -2.26
N ARG A 290 8.97 -5.19 -3.21
CA ARG A 290 7.84 -4.27 -3.41
C ARG A 290 6.54 -5.01 -3.73
N ALA A 291 6.60 -6.02 -4.59
CA ALA A 291 5.44 -6.86 -4.91
C ALA A 291 4.95 -7.68 -3.69
N GLN A 292 5.86 -8.15 -2.83
CA GLN A 292 5.51 -8.83 -1.58
C GLN A 292 4.83 -7.88 -0.59
N ALA A 293 5.35 -6.65 -0.43
CA ALA A 293 4.72 -5.63 0.40
C ALA A 293 3.30 -5.31 -0.08
N GLY A 294 3.11 -5.13 -1.40
CA GLY A 294 1.78 -4.94 -1.99
C GLY A 294 0.81 -6.09 -1.73
N ARG A 295 1.29 -7.35 -1.80
CA ARG A 295 0.48 -8.53 -1.44
C ARG A 295 0.08 -8.52 0.03
N GLN A 296 1.00 -8.23 0.93
CA GLN A 296 0.74 -8.20 2.38
C GLN A 296 -0.28 -7.10 2.74
N LEU A 297 -0.16 -5.92 2.13
CA LEU A 297 -1.12 -4.83 2.31
C LEU A 297 -2.52 -5.23 1.80
N LEU A 298 -2.60 -5.90 0.64
CA LEU A 298 -3.86 -6.41 0.09
C LEU A 298 -4.47 -7.51 0.98
N GLU A 299 -3.65 -8.43 1.48
CA GLU A 299 -4.07 -9.47 2.43
C GLU A 299 -4.62 -8.86 3.73
N ALA A 300 -4.01 -7.78 4.24
CA ALA A 300 -4.50 -7.06 5.41
C ALA A 300 -5.89 -6.44 5.15
N VAL A 301 -6.13 -5.88 3.96
CA VAL A 301 -7.47 -5.40 3.56
C VAL A 301 -8.49 -6.54 3.58
N TYR A 302 -8.14 -7.72 3.06
CA TYR A 302 -9.04 -8.88 3.05
C TYR A 302 -9.24 -9.52 4.43
N ALA A 303 -8.25 -9.41 5.32
CA ALA A 303 -8.36 -9.87 6.69
C ALA A 303 -9.36 -9.03 7.49
N ALA A 304 -9.32 -7.70 7.32
CA ALA A 304 -10.16 -6.73 8.02
C ALA A 304 -10.94 -5.81 7.03
N PRO A 305 -11.91 -6.35 6.27
CA PRO A 305 -12.62 -5.61 5.22
C PRO A 305 -13.51 -4.48 5.75
N ALA A 306 -13.70 -4.31 7.06
CA ALA A 306 -14.40 -3.15 7.60
C ALA A 306 -13.46 -1.97 7.90
N ASP A 307 -12.16 -2.21 8.03
CA ASP A 307 -11.17 -1.21 8.47
C ASP A 307 -10.62 -0.39 7.29
N ASP A 308 -10.57 0.93 7.46
CA ASP A 308 -10.07 1.84 6.44
C ASP A 308 -8.55 2.01 6.50
N VAL A 309 -7.89 1.68 7.62
CA VAL A 309 -6.43 1.86 7.79
C VAL A 309 -5.63 1.00 6.80
N PRO A 310 -5.87 -0.33 6.66
CA PRO A 310 -5.17 -1.13 5.65
C PRO A 310 -5.43 -0.66 4.22
N ARG A 311 -6.62 -0.09 3.96
CA ARG A 311 -6.97 0.44 2.64
C ARG A 311 -6.19 1.69 2.30
N GLN A 312 -5.98 2.57 3.26
CA GLN A 312 -5.17 3.78 3.06
C GLN A 312 -3.72 3.42 2.76
N GLN A 313 -3.14 2.48 3.50
CA GLN A 313 -1.78 2.00 3.25
C GLN A 313 -1.65 1.34 1.88
N TYR A 314 -2.62 0.50 1.49
CA TYR A 314 -2.64 -0.12 0.17
C TYR A 314 -2.84 0.91 -0.96
N ALA A 315 -3.71 1.90 -0.75
CA ALA A 315 -3.93 2.98 -1.71
C ALA A 315 -2.66 3.82 -1.93
N GLN A 316 -1.93 4.14 -0.86
CA GLN A 316 -0.67 4.86 -0.96
C GLN A 316 0.36 4.05 -1.76
N TRP A 317 0.53 2.76 -1.44
CA TRP A 317 1.44 1.88 -2.17
C TRP A 317 1.06 1.75 -3.66
N LEU A 318 -0.23 1.67 -3.99
CA LEU A 318 -0.71 1.65 -5.37
C LEU A 318 -0.36 2.96 -6.10
N THR A 319 -0.61 4.11 -5.46
CA THR A 319 -0.23 5.43 -6.01
C THR A 319 1.27 5.53 -6.25
N ASP A 320 2.10 5.11 -5.29
CA ASP A 320 3.57 5.12 -5.41
C ASP A 320 4.08 4.20 -6.53
N THR A 321 3.30 3.18 -6.89
CA THR A 321 3.62 2.26 -8.00
C THR A 321 2.95 2.66 -9.33
N GLY A 322 2.18 3.75 -9.35
CA GLY A 322 1.49 4.25 -10.53
C GLY A 322 0.22 3.49 -10.92
N ASP A 323 -0.37 2.70 -10.01
CA ASP A 323 -1.64 2.03 -10.25
C ASP A 323 -2.83 2.98 -9.97
N PRO A 324 -3.72 3.23 -10.96
CA PRO A 324 -4.86 4.15 -10.82
C PRO A 324 -5.87 3.73 -9.75
N ARG A 325 -5.82 2.48 -9.26
CA ARG A 325 -6.65 2.03 -8.15
C ARG A 325 -6.35 2.75 -6.85
N GLY A 326 -5.12 3.22 -6.65
CA GLY A 326 -4.73 3.98 -5.46
C GLY A 326 -5.53 5.28 -5.33
N GLU A 327 -5.59 6.05 -6.41
CA GLU A 327 -6.43 7.25 -6.54
C GLU A 327 -7.91 6.95 -6.28
N PHE A 328 -8.43 5.88 -6.90
CA PHE A 328 -9.82 5.47 -6.73
C PHE A 328 -10.18 5.11 -5.29
N ILE A 329 -9.33 4.33 -4.59
CA ILE A 329 -9.53 4.00 -3.16
C ILE A 329 -9.55 5.29 -2.34
N ALA A 330 -8.60 6.20 -2.56
CA ALA A 330 -8.50 7.46 -1.83
C ALA A 330 -9.75 8.34 -1.99
N LEU A 331 -10.25 8.50 -3.23
CA LEU A 331 -11.49 9.23 -3.52
C LEU A 331 -12.69 8.61 -2.79
N GLN A 332 -12.86 7.29 -2.86
CA GLN A 332 -13.99 6.61 -2.20
C GLN A 332 -13.89 6.63 -0.67
N LEU A 333 -12.69 6.69 -0.08
CA LEU A 333 -12.52 6.88 1.36
C LEU A 333 -12.80 8.33 1.78
N ALA A 334 -12.43 9.31 0.95
CA ALA A 334 -12.78 10.71 1.18
C ALA A 334 -14.30 10.91 1.12
N ALA A 335 -14.98 10.27 0.18
CA ALA A 335 -16.45 10.30 0.02
C ALA A 335 -17.23 9.78 1.25
N VAL A 336 -16.59 8.97 2.11
CA VAL A 336 -17.20 8.52 3.38
C VAL A 336 -17.20 9.63 4.44
N ARG A 337 -16.27 10.58 4.35
CA ARG A 337 -16.04 11.62 5.37
C ARG A 337 -16.57 12.99 4.95
N ARG A 338 -16.64 13.25 3.64
CA ARG A 338 -17.12 14.50 3.05
C ARG A 338 -17.73 14.24 1.69
N ASP A 339 -18.51 15.18 1.21
CA ASP A 339 -18.94 15.20 -0.19
C ASP A 339 -17.73 15.46 -1.09
N LEU A 340 -17.65 14.70 -2.20
CA LEU A 340 -16.69 14.93 -3.27
C LEU A 340 -17.15 16.12 -4.11
N ASP A 341 -16.21 16.94 -4.57
CA ASP A 341 -16.53 17.99 -5.53
C ASP A 341 -16.87 17.42 -6.93
N PRO A 342 -17.46 18.20 -7.85
CA PRO A 342 -17.84 17.68 -9.17
C PRO A 342 -16.67 17.13 -10.01
N VAL A 343 -15.45 17.63 -9.81
CA VAL A 343 -14.25 17.17 -10.53
C VAL A 343 -13.82 15.80 -9.99
N GLU A 344 -13.79 15.66 -8.66
CA GLU A 344 -13.51 14.40 -7.97
C GLU A 344 -14.52 13.31 -8.30
N GLN A 345 -15.82 13.65 -8.35
CA GLN A 345 -16.88 12.72 -8.75
C GLN A 345 -16.73 12.26 -10.21
N ALA A 346 -16.42 13.20 -11.12
CA ALA A 346 -16.18 12.86 -12.53
C ALA A 346 -14.96 11.95 -12.67
N ARG A 347 -13.90 12.21 -11.89
CA ARG A 347 -12.69 11.39 -11.86
C ARG A 347 -12.91 9.99 -11.30
N GLU A 348 -13.67 9.88 -10.20
CA GLU A 348 -14.09 8.59 -9.65
C GLU A 348 -14.86 7.76 -10.68
N ALA A 349 -15.84 8.38 -11.36
CA ALA A 349 -16.65 7.73 -12.38
C ALA A 349 -15.82 7.30 -13.60
N GLU A 350 -14.89 8.14 -14.06
CA GLU A 350 -13.94 7.85 -15.13
C GLU A 350 -13.08 6.63 -14.80
N LEU A 351 -12.49 6.60 -13.60
CA LEU A 351 -11.65 5.51 -13.11
C LEU A 351 -12.43 4.20 -13.05
N LEU A 352 -13.65 4.24 -12.49
CA LEU A 352 -14.51 3.07 -12.42
C LEU A 352 -14.91 2.57 -13.81
N ALA A 353 -15.30 3.45 -14.73
CA ALA A 353 -15.70 3.08 -16.09
C ALA A 353 -14.58 2.38 -16.87
N ARG A 354 -13.32 2.80 -16.67
CA ARG A 354 -12.15 2.23 -17.35
C ARG A 354 -11.65 0.93 -16.72
N HIS A 355 -11.66 0.85 -15.39
CA HIS A 355 -10.88 -0.17 -14.68
C HIS A 355 -11.73 -1.17 -13.87
N ALA A 356 -13.05 -0.97 -13.73
CA ALA A 356 -13.91 -1.84 -12.92
C ALA A 356 -13.74 -3.34 -13.23
N ARG A 357 -13.70 -3.70 -14.52
CA ARG A 357 -13.54 -5.10 -14.94
C ARG A 357 -12.21 -5.69 -14.51
N THR A 358 -11.13 -4.92 -14.58
CA THR A 358 -9.79 -5.35 -14.13
C THR A 358 -9.74 -5.51 -12.61
N TRP A 359 -10.35 -4.59 -11.86
CA TRP A 359 -10.35 -4.62 -10.39
C TRP A 359 -11.23 -5.70 -9.78
N LEU A 360 -12.21 -6.22 -10.52
CA LEU A 360 -12.95 -7.44 -10.15
C LEU A 360 -12.05 -8.68 -10.15
N GLY A 361 -10.94 -8.65 -10.88
CA GLY A 361 -9.96 -9.74 -10.92
C GLY A 361 -10.63 -11.09 -11.25
N PRO A 362 -10.41 -12.13 -10.43
CA PRO A 362 -11.00 -13.46 -10.64
C PRO A 362 -12.54 -13.48 -10.66
N LEU A 363 -13.22 -12.49 -10.09
CA LEU A 363 -14.69 -12.42 -10.08
C LEU A 363 -15.28 -11.82 -11.37
N ALA A 364 -14.45 -11.23 -12.23
CA ALA A 364 -14.90 -10.57 -13.45
C ALA A 364 -15.75 -11.45 -14.39
N PRO A 365 -15.48 -12.77 -14.55
CA PRO A 365 -16.33 -13.65 -15.36
C PRO A 365 -17.74 -13.89 -14.79
N LEU A 366 -17.92 -13.72 -13.47
CA LEU A 366 -19.20 -13.91 -12.79
C LEU A 366 -20.05 -12.64 -12.81
N ALA A 367 -19.40 -11.48 -12.83
CA ALA A 367 -20.02 -10.18 -12.57
C ALA A 367 -20.96 -9.73 -13.71
N VAL A 368 -22.18 -9.33 -13.34
CA VAL A 368 -23.11 -8.59 -14.18
C VAL A 368 -22.81 -7.10 -14.02
N ALA A 369 -22.41 -6.43 -15.10
CA ALA A 369 -21.99 -5.03 -15.07
C ALA A 369 -23.04 -4.09 -14.45
N THR A 370 -24.33 -4.31 -14.74
CA THR A 370 -25.44 -3.46 -14.24
C THR A 370 -25.74 -3.60 -12.75
N GLY A 371 -25.19 -4.62 -12.07
CA GLY A 371 -25.40 -4.86 -10.63
C GLY A 371 -24.12 -4.87 -9.81
N THR A 372 -22.98 -4.51 -10.40
CA THR A 372 -21.69 -4.45 -9.70
C THR A 372 -21.49 -3.07 -9.09
N ARG A 373 -21.15 -3.02 -7.80
CA ARG A 373 -20.93 -1.79 -7.03
C ARG A 373 -19.58 -1.84 -6.33
N PHE A 374 -18.87 -0.72 -6.38
CA PHE A 374 -17.60 -0.53 -5.69
C PHE A 374 -17.79 0.44 -4.53
N ARG A 375 -17.21 0.11 -3.38
CA ARG A 375 -17.16 0.97 -2.20
C ARG A 375 -15.78 0.86 -1.55
N ARG A 376 -15.22 2.00 -1.13
CA ARG A 376 -13.87 2.08 -0.53
C ARG A 376 -12.79 1.39 -1.40
N GLY A 377 -12.97 1.44 -2.72
CA GLY A 377 -12.05 0.91 -3.74
C GLY A 377 -12.11 -0.60 -4.00
N PHE A 378 -13.10 -1.31 -3.45
CA PHE A 378 -13.30 -2.74 -3.64
C PHE A 378 -14.74 -3.05 -4.02
N VAL A 379 -14.97 -4.21 -4.63
CA VAL A 379 -16.32 -4.70 -4.90
C VAL A 379 -17.05 -4.90 -3.58
N SER A 380 -18.18 -4.23 -3.43
CA SER A 380 -19.08 -4.31 -2.26
C SER A 380 -20.42 -4.92 -2.61
N GLY A 381 -20.92 -4.69 -3.83
CA GLY A 381 -22.10 -5.35 -4.36
C GLY A 381 -21.74 -6.11 -5.63
N LEU A 382 -22.12 -7.37 -5.73
CA LEU A 382 -21.90 -8.19 -6.91
C LEU A 382 -23.21 -8.84 -7.34
N ALA A 383 -23.62 -8.57 -8.58
CA ALA A 383 -24.64 -9.36 -9.25
C ALA A 383 -23.95 -10.44 -10.08
N VAL A 384 -24.44 -11.68 -10.03
CA VAL A 384 -23.88 -12.84 -10.74
C VAL A 384 -24.92 -13.55 -11.59
N TYR A 385 -24.47 -14.14 -12.71
CA TYR A 385 -25.35 -14.96 -13.56
C TYR A 385 -25.65 -16.31 -12.90
N ALA A 386 -26.94 -16.66 -12.79
CA ALA A 386 -27.42 -17.91 -12.18
C ALA A 386 -26.93 -19.22 -12.86
N ARG A 387 -26.38 -19.15 -14.08
CA ARG A 387 -25.94 -20.32 -14.88
C ARG A 387 -24.45 -20.68 -14.73
N ALA A 388 -23.76 -20.14 -13.73
CA ALA A 388 -22.31 -20.23 -13.61
C ALA A 388 -21.79 -21.01 -12.37
N PRO A 389 -22.34 -22.20 -12.00
CA PRO A 389 -21.93 -22.90 -10.78
C PRO A 389 -20.45 -23.35 -10.81
N GLU A 390 -19.95 -23.75 -11.98
CA GLU A 390 -18.55 -24.13 -12.16
C GLU A 390 -17.60 -22.96 -11.95
N LEU A 391 -17.97 -21.77 -12.45
CA LEU A 391 -17.20 -20.55 -12.25
C LEU A 391 -17.25 -20.10 -10.78
N MET A 392 -18.40 -20.24 -10.11
CA MET A 392 -18.55 -19.95 -8.68
C MET A 392 -17.63 -20.86 -7.85
N ARG A 393 -17.61 -22.17 -8.15
CA ARG A 393 -16.69 -23.14 -7.53
C ARG A 393 -15.23 -22.76 -7.73
N ALA A 394 -14.86 -22.38 -8.95
CA ALA A 394 -13.48 -22.04 -9.30
C ALA A 394 -12.93 -20.85 -8.50
N VAL A 395 -13.81 -19.96 -8.01
CA VAL A 395 -13.39 -18.75 -7.28
C VAL A 395 -13.89 -18.70 -5.83
N ALA A 396 -14.59 -19.72 -5.32
CA ALA A 396 -15.19 -19.73 -3.98
C ALA A 396 -14.19 -19.38 -2.86
N GLY A 397 -12.96 -19.88 -2.97
CA GLY A 397 -11.87 -19.64 -2.03
C GLY A 397 -11.19 -18.28 -2.13
N ASN A 398 -11.56 -17.44 -3.10
CA ASN A 398 -10.81 -16.24 -3.40
C ASN A 398 -10.99 -15.15 -2.32
N PRO A 399 -9.90 -14.55 -1.79
CA PRO A 399 -9.98 -13.51 -0.78
C PRO A 399 -10.78 -12.26 -1.20
N VAL A 400 -10.95 -11.98 -2.50
CA VAL A 400 -11.76 -10.85 -2.99
C VAL A 400 -13.20 -10.90 -2.46
N TRP A 401 -13.75 -12.10 -2.19
CA TRP A 401 -15.07 -12.27 -1.60
C TRP A 401 -15.22 -11.61 -0.22
N SER A 402 -14.10 -11.37 0.48
CA SER A 402 -14.11 -10.76 1.81
C SER A 402 -14.61 -9.32 1.83
N THR A 403 -14.64 -8.63 0.68
CA THR A 403 -15.16 -7.26 0.58
C THR A 403 -16.60 -7.20 0.08
N VAL A 404 -17.18 -8.31 -0.38
CA VAL A 404 -18.54 -8.37 -0.93
C VAL A 404 -19.55 -8.37 0.22
N GLU A 405 -20.32 -7.29 0.31
CA GLU A 405 -21.37 -7.06 1.29
C GLU A 405 -22.75 -7.50 0.76
N THR A 406 -22.96 -7.42 -0.55
CA THR A 406 -24.21 -7.79 -1.22
C THR A 406 -23.95 -8.72 -2.40
N LEU A 407 -24.60 -9.88 -2.44
CA LEU A 407 -24.53 -10.84 -3.54
C LEU A 407 -25.92 -11.10 -4.12
N GLU A 408 -26.13 -10.81 -5.40
CA GLU A 408 -27.42 -10.99 -6.07
C GLU A 408 -27.31 -11.92 -7.29
N PHE A 409 -28.13 -12.97 -7.33
CA PHE A 409 -28.22 -13.87 -8.46
C PHE A 409 -29.28 -13.36 -9.44
N ASP A 410 -28.84 -13.00 -10.65
CA ASP A 410 -29.72 -12.51 -11.71
C ASP A 410 -30.57 -13.67 -12.27
N HIS A 411 -31.89 -13.56 -12.10
CA HIS A 411 -32.91 -14.57 -12.41
C HIS A 411 -33.83 -14.16 -13.56
N ARG A 412 -33.40 -13.27 -14.47
CA ARG A 412 -34.17 -12.77 -15.64
C ARG A 412 -34.74 -13.85 -16.59
N SER A 413 -34.57 -15.14 -16.30
CA SER A 413 -35.24 -16.23 -16.98
C SER A 413 -35.80 -17.24 -15.96
N THR A 414 -37.12 -17.32 -15.86
CA THR A 414 -37.89 -18.20 -14.95
C THR A 414 -37.75 -19.69 -15.25
N SER A 415 -37.07 -20.07 -16.34
CA SER A 415 -36.89 -21.46 -16.78
C SER A 415 -35.54 -22.08 -16.40
N CYS A 416 -34.68 -21.34 -15.70
CA CYS A 416 -33.33 -21.81 -15.36
C CYS A 416 -32.91 -21.33 -13.97
N HIS A 417 -33.28 -22.14 -12.99
CA HIS A 417 -32.93 -21.94 -11.59
C HIS A 417 -31.43 -22.17 -11.36
N PRO A 418 -30.75 -21.32 -10.56
CA PRO A 418 -29.36 -21.56 -10.17
C PRO A 418 -29.28 -22.86 -9.36
N LYS A 419 -28.64 -23.89 -9.92
CA LYS A 419 -28.18 -25.08 -9.17
C LYS A 419 -26.88 -24.74 -8.44
N VAL A 420 -26.91 -23.70 -7.61
CA VAL A 420 -25.79 -23.29 -6.77
C VAL A 420 -26.12 -23.74 -5.36
N SER A 421 -25.23 -24.52 -4.76
CA SER A 421 -25.30 -25.06 -3.40
C SER A 421 -24.19 -24.46 -2.53
N ALA A 422 -24.19 -24.78 -1.23
CA ALA A 422 -23.12 -24.47 -0.28
C ALA A 422 -21.74 -24.88 -0.82
N GLN A 423 -21.68 -26.05 -1.47
CA GLN A 423 -20.46 -26.61 -2.07
C GLN A 423 -19.99 -25.81 -3.30
N ASP A 424 -20.88 -25.02 -3.91
CA ASP A 424 -20.56 -24.19 -5.07
C ASP A 424 -19.93 -22.83 -4.68
N GLY A 425 -19.86 -22.50 -3.39
CA GLY A 425 -19.11 -21.37 -2.86
C GLY A 425 -19.91 -20.39 -2.03
N ILE A 426 -21.25 -20.48 -2.01
CA ILE A 426 -22.08 -19.54 -1.24
C ILE A 426 -21.91 -19.68 0.27
N GLY A 427 -21.56 -20.86 0.76
CA GLY A 427 -21.24 -21.11 2.17
C GLY A 427 -19.77 -20.89 2.54
N HIS A 428 -18.93 -20.42 1.60
CA HIS A 428 -17.49 -20.35 1.82
C HIS A 428 -17.10 -19.22 2.81
N PRO A 429 -16.20 -19.44 3.78
CA PRO A 429 -15.79 -18.45 4.78
C PRO A 429 -15.06 -17.21 4.22
N ALA A 430 -14.79 -17.19 2.91
CA ALA A 430 -14.27 -16.00 2.23
C ALA A 430 -15.32 -14.88 2.16
N LEU A 431 -16.62 -15.20 2.14
CA LEU A 431 -17.75 -14.25 2.13
C LEU A 431 -18.02 -13.59 3.49
N ARG A 432 -16.97 -13.24 4.23
CA ARG A 432 -17.05 -12.78 5.63
C ARG A 432 -17.71 -11.42 5.84
N ALA A 433 -17.84 -10.61 4.79
CA ALA A 433 -18.52 -9.31 4.85
C ALA A 433 -19.97 -9.36 4.34
N LEU A 434 -20.46 -10.54 3.94
CA LEU A 434 -21.78 -10.70 3.34
C LEU A 434 -22.88 -10.33 4.35
N ARG A 435 -23.71 -9.36 3.97
CA ARG A 435 -24.87 -8.87 4.75
C ARG A 435 -26.18 -9.06 4.01
N SER A 436 -26.15 -9.06 2.68
CA SER A 436 -27.33 -9.20 1.84
C SER A 436 -27.09 -10.25 0.77
N VAL A 437 -27.98 -11.23 0.67
CA VAL A 437 -27.91 -12.25 -0.38
C VAL A 437 -29.26 -12.37 -1.06
N GLY A 438 -29.30 -12.43 -2.39
CA GLY A 438 -30.55 -12.39 -3.13
C GLY A 438 -30.59 -13.23 -4.40
N GLY A 439 -31.79 -13.63 -4.83
CA GLY A 439 -31.97 -14.43 -6.05
C GLY A 439 -31.77 -15.93 -5.85
N LEU A 440 -31.78 -16.40 -4.60
CA LEU A 440 -31.57 -17.79 -4.23
C LEU A 440 -32.87 -18.61 -4.22
N LEU A 441 -32.77 -19.92 -4.42
CA LEU A 441 -33.88 -20.84 -4.16
C LEU A 441 -33.96 -21.17 -2.66
N GLY A 442 -35.10 -21.68 -2.18
CA GLY A 442 -35.33 -22.04 -0.77
C GLY A 442 -34.17 -22.82 -0.12
N PRO A 443 -33.77 -23.98 -0.66
CA PRO A 443 -32.67 -24.77 -0.08
C PRO A 443 -31.32 -24.03 -0.05
N THR A 444 -30.95 -23.36 -1.15
CA THR A 444 -29.70 -22.56 -1.20
C THR A 444 -29.74 -21.35 -0.25
N ALA A 445 -30.93 -20.76 -0.06
CA ALA A 445 -31.12 -19.68 0.90
C ALA A 445 -30.94 -20.17 2.34
N VAL A 446 -31.44 -21.36 2.68
CA VAL A 446 -31.20 -22.03 3.97
C VAL A 446 -29.71 -22.28 4.18
N GLU A 447 -28.99 -22.76 3.17
CA GLU A 447 -27.54 -22.97 3.23
C GLU A 447 -26.77 -21.66 3.47
N ALA A 448 -27.10 -20.59 2.75
CA ALA A 448 -26.49 -19.28 2.95
C ALA A 448 -26.78 -18.71 4.35
N CYS A 449 -28.02 -18.87 4.81
CA CYS A 449 -28.45 -18.52 6.16
C CYS A 449 -27.68 -19.28 7.24
N THR A 450 -27.45 -20.58 7.03
CA THR A 450 -26.71 -21.43 7.97
C THR A 450 -25.24 -21.06 8.02
N ALA A 451 -24.63 -20.73 6.87
CA ALA A 451 -23.21 -20.41 6.78
C ALA A 451 -22.85 -19.01 7.30
N HIS A 452 -23.72 -18.00 7.11
CA HIS A 452 -23.42 -16.59 7.38
C HIS A 452 -24.44 -15.89 8.29
N GLY A 453 -25.27 -16.68 8.98
CA GLY A 453 -26.42 -16.20 9.74
C GLY A 453 -26.12 -15.24 10.88
N ASP A 454 -24.89 -15.22 11.38
CA ASP A 454 -24.39 -14.26 12.37
C ASP A 454 -24.28 -12.82 11.82
N ARG A 455 -24.33 -12.63 10.49
CA ARG A 455 -24.06 -11.34 9.83
C ARG A 455 -25.10 -10.94 8.80
N LEU A 456 -25.89 -11.89 8.29
CA LEU A 456 -26.90 -11.60 7.29
C LEU A 456 -28.00 -10.70 7.87
N GLU A 457 -28.23 -9.57 7.20
CA GLU A 457 -29.26 -8.59 7.51
C GLU A 457 -30.45 -8.69 6.57
N GLU A 458 -30.19 -9.08 5.31
CA GLU A 458 -31.18 -9.20 4.25
C GLU A 458 -31.03 -10.52 3.48
N VAL A 459 -32.14 -11.21 3.27
CA VAL A 459 -32.21 -12.41 2.44
C VAL A 459 -33.27 -12.20 1.39
N ALA A 460 -32.96 -12.44 0.12
CA ALA A 460 -33.91 -12.42 -0.97
C ALA A 460 -34.01 -13.77 -1.67
N VAL A 461 -35.18 -14.38 -1.59
CA VAL A 461 -35.46 -15.69 -2.19
C VAL A 461 -36.22 -15.49 -3.50
N SER A 462 -35.70 -16.06 -4.58
CA SER A 462 -36.39 -16.21 -5.86
C SER A 462 -37.13 -17.54 -5.85
N GLY A 463 -38.43 -17.52 -6.13
CA GLY A 463 -39.24 -18.73 -6.12
C GLY A 463 -38.88 -19.66 -7.28
N PRO A 464 -38.52 -20.93 -7.04
CA PRO A 464 -38.91 -22.00 -7.94
C PRO A 464 -40.38 -22.32 -7.69
N THR A 465 -41.02 -22.98 -8.66
CA THR A 465 -42.37 -23.53 -8.56
C THR A 465 -42.62 -24.08 -7.14
N TRP A 466 -43.57 -23.50 -6.39
CA TRP A 466 -44.03 -24.01 -5.09
C TRP A 466 -44.65 -25.42 -5.17
N ARG A 467 -44.43 -26.16 -6.27
CA ARG A 467 -44.81 -27.55 -6.48
C ARG A 467 -44.17 -28.49 -5.46
N ASP A 468 -42.96 -28.21 -4.99
CA ASP A 468 -42.29 -28.97 -3.92
C ASP A 468 -42.34 -28.20 -2.57
N GLY A 469 -43.20 -27.17 -2.48
CA GLY A 469 -42.94 -25.94 -1.72
C GLY A 469 -43.33 -25.86 -0.25
N ALA A 470 -43.82 -26.93 0.39
CA ALA A 470 -44.20 -26.87 1.82
C ALA A 470 -43.00 -27.03 2.75
N GLU A 471 -42.15 -28.02 2.47
CA GLU A 471 -41.02 -28.39 3.31
C GLU A 471 -39.90 -27.34 3.22
N SER A 472 -39.50 -26.92 2.01
CA SER A 472 -38.46 -25.89 1.85
C SER A 472 -38.84 -24.49 2.36
N ALA A 473 -40.13 -24.14 2.35
CA ALA A 473 -40.59 -22.87 2.92
C ALA A 473 -40.58 -22.92 4.45
N ARG A 474 -40.96 -24.07 5.02
CA ARG A 474 -40.86 -24.33 6.45
C ARG A 474 -39.40 -24.34 6.91
N GLU A 475 -38.52 -25.05 6.21
CA GLU A 475 -37.07 -25.06 6.47
C GLU A 475 -36.46 -23.66 6.40
N LEU A 476 -36.87 -22.84 5.40
CA LEU A 476 -36.44 -21.45 5.31
C LEU A 476 -36.91 -20.63 6.50
N VAL A 477 -38.16 -20.79 6.94
CA VAL A 477 -38.70 -20.05 8.09
C VAL A 477 -38.05 -20.52 9.39
N GLU A 478 -37.85 -21.83 9.57
CA GLU A 478 -37.14 -22.39 10.71
C GLU A 478 -35.69 -21.89 10.75
N ALA A 479 -34.99 -21.89 9.61
CA ALA A 479 -33.65 -21.33 9.49
C ALA A 479 -33.65 -19.83 9.84
N LEU A 480 -34.51 -19.02 9.22
CA LEU A 480 -34.61 -17.58 9.49
C LEU A 480 -34.99 -17.26 10.95
N ALA A 481 -35.83 -18.09 11.58
CA ALA A 481 -36.22 -17.94 12.98
C ALA A 481 -35.03 -18.08 13.95
N THR A 482 -34.02 -18.85 13.57
CA THR A 482 -32.77 -18.99 14.35
C THR A 482 -31.80 -17.81 14.17
N LEU A 483 -32.08 -16.87 13.26
CA LEU A 483 -31.17 -15.78 12.90
C LEU A 483 -31.64 -14.44 13.49
N PRO A 484 -30.96 -13.93 14.53
CA PRO A 484 -31.38 -12.68 15.19
C PRO A 484 -31.09 -11.43 14.35
N HIS A 485 -30.19 -11.51 13.37
CA HIS A 485 -29.72 -10.37 12.58
C HIS A 485 -30.51 -10.12 11.29
N VAL A 486 -31.26 -11.11 10.79
CA VAL A 486 -32.05 -10.95 9.57
C VAL A 486 -33.26 -10.06 9.86
N THR A 487 -33.23 -8.85 9.34
CA THR A 487 -34.30 -7.85 9.52
C THR A 487 -35.12 -7.66 8.26
N ARG A 488 -34.62 -8.08 7.11
CA ARG A 488 -35.29 -7.91 5.81
C ARG A 488 -35.37 -9.23 5.06
N LEU A 489 -36.57 -9.57 4.61
CA LEU A 489 -36.81 -10.71 3.73
C LEU A 489 -37.47 -10.20 2.46
N ARG A 490 -36.88 -10.51 1.30
CA ARG A 490 -37.49 -10.24 -0.01
C ARG A 490 -37.85 -11.56 -0.67
N VAL A 491 -39.08 -11.71 -1.11
CA VAL A 491 -39.55 -12.91 -1.83
C VAL A 491 -39.97 -12.48 -3.22
N ALA A 492 -39.25 -12.94 -4.24
CA ALA A 492 -39.57 -12.70 -5.64
C ALA A 492 -40.27 -13.93 -6.23
N GLY A 493 -41.52 -13.79 -6.68
CA GLY A 493 -42.31 -14.87 -7.28
C GLY A 493 -42.69 -14.58 -8.73
N SER A 494 -42.41 -15.53 -9.62
CA SER A 494 -43.04 -15.61 -10.95
C SER A 494 -44.24 -16.56 -10.89
N THR A 495 -45.45 -16.05 -11.16
CA THR A 495 -46.66 -16.72 -11.69
C THR A 495 -47.14 -18.10 -11.24
N GLU A 496 -46.46 -18.81 -10.35
CA GLU A 496 -46.76 -20.19 -9.95
C GLU A 496 -47.61 -20.29 -8.68
N LEU A 497 -47.86 -19.18 -7.97
CA LEU A 497 -48.92 -19.12 -6.95
C LEU A 497 -50.30 -19.51 -7.55
N ALA A 498 -50.46 -19.35 -8.87
CA ALA A 498 -51.60 -19.84 -9.64
C ALA A 498 -51.79 -21.36 -9.58
N LYS A 499 -50.70 -22.12 -9.42
CA LYS A 499 -50.68 -23.59 -9.45
C LYS A 499 -50.87 -24.20 -8.06
N VAL A 500 -50.49 -23.51 -6.98
CA VAL A 500 -50.81 -23.87 -5.59
C VAL A 500 -52.33 -24.00 -5.40
N ARG A 501 -53.13 -23.22 -6.14
CA ARG A 501 -54.60 -23.33 -6.25
C ARG A 501 -55.12 -24.73 -6.58
N ARG A 502 -54.32 -25.59 -7.24
CA ARG A 502 -54.76 -26.91 -7.74
C ARG A 502 -54.52 -28.06 -6.78
N ASP A 503 -53.88 -27.83 -5.63
CA ASP A 503 -53.61 -28.87 -4.63
C ASP A 503 -54.00 -28.41 -3.21
N PRO A 504 -55.23 -28.72 -2.75
CA PRO A 504 -55.70 -28.37 -1.41
C PRO A 504 -54.84 -28.96 -0.27
N ALA A 505 -54.24 -30.13 -0.48
CA ALA A 505 -53.39 -30.77 0.53
C ALA A 505 -52.10 -29.97 0.78
N LEU A 506 -51.58 -29.30 -0.25
CA LEU A 506 -50.39 -28.45 -0.13
C LEU A 506 -50.66 -27.21 0.73
N LEU A 507 -51.87 -26.65 0.68
CA LEU A 507 -52.31 -25.52 1.49
C LEU A 507 -52.59 -25.89 2.95
N ASP A 508 -53.18 -27.06 3.18
CA ASP A 508 -53.34 -27.64 4.52
C ASP A 508 -51.98 -27.95 5.18
N THR A 509 -50.98 -28.35 4.37
CA THR A 509 -49.63 -28.65 4.84
C THR A 509 -48.78 -27.39 5.07
N LEU A 510 -48.93 -26.37 4.22
CA LEU A 510 -48.27 -25.06 4.36
C LEU A 510 -48.84 -24.23 5.53
N PHE A 511 -50.13 -24.39 5.83
CA PHE A 511 -50.88 -23.52 6.75
C PHE A 511 -51.85 -24.31 7.64
N ALA A 512 -51.37 -25.37 8.31
CA ALA A 512 -52.20 -26.22 9.16
C ALA A 512 -53.00 -25.38 10.20
N GLY A 513 -54.33 -25.43 10.10
CA GLY A 513 -55.27 -24.68 10.96
C GLY A 513 -56.39 -24.00 10.18
N ALA A 514 -57.01 -22.97 10.77
CA ALA A 514 -58.19 -22.25 10.24
C ALA A 514 -58.03 -21.65 8.82
N LEU A 515 -56.82 -21.68 8.27
CA LEU A 515 -56.45 -21.16 6.96
C LEU A 515 -56.73 -22.13 5.80
N GLY A 516 -56.60 -23.45 6.01
CA GLY A 516 -56.89 -24.46 4.99
C GLY A 516 -58.37 -24.50 4.57
N GLN A 517 -59.28 -24.30 5.54
CA GLN A 517 -60.73 -24.30 5.29
C GLN A 517 -61.24 -23.07 4.52
N ALA A 518 -60.56 -21.92 4.62
CA ALA A 518 -61.03 -20.68 3.99
C ALA A 518 -60.80 -20.66 2.46
N VAL A 519 -59.79 -21.39 1.96
CA VAL A 519 -59.35 -21.36 0.56
C VAL A 519 -60.29 -22.13 -0.38
N GLN A 520 -61.10 -23.07 0.12
CA GLN A 520 -62.03 -23.85 -0.71
C GLN A 520 -63.23 -23.04 -1.26
N THR A 521 -63.42 -21.78 -0.85
CA THR A 521 -64.71 -21.09 -1.02
C THR A 521 -64.75 -19.98 -2.09
N PHE A 522 -63.70 -19.72 -2.88
CA PHE A 522 -63.63 -18.52 -3.74
C PHE A 522 -63.30 -18.76 -5.23
N SER A 523 -63.97 -18.01 -6.11
CA SER A 523 -63.97 -18.19 -7.57
C SER A 523 -63.05 -17.24 -8.37
N THR A 524 -62.50 -16.18 -7.76
CA THR A 524 -61.73 -15.11 -8.44
C THR A 524 -60.27 -14.98 -7.97
N TYR A 525 -59.34 -14.73 -8.92
CA TYR A 525 -57.88 -14.78 -8.73
C TYR A 525 -57.29 -13.57 -7.94
N GLY A 526 -58.01 -12.44 -7.88
CA GLY A 526 -57.58 -11.24 -7.15
C GLY A 526 -57.70 -11.38 -5.62
N ASP A 527 -58.77 -12.02 -5.14
CA ASP A 527 -59.06 -12.17 -3.70
C ASP A 527 -58.20 -13.24 -3.02
N LEU A 528 -57.58 -14.13 -3.81
CA LEU A 528 -56.77 -15.24 -3.31
C LEU A 528 -55.30 -14.83 -3.10
N SER A 529 -54.77 -13.95 -3.95
CA SER A 529 -53.36 -13.53 -3.87
C SER A 529 -53.11 -12.69 -2.62
N ASN A 530 -54.01 -11.76 -2.32
CA ASN A 530 -53.86 -10.81 -1.22
C ASN A 530 -54.17 -11.38 0.17
N ARG A 531 -55.13 -12.31 0.31
CA ARG A 531 -55.27 -13.10 1.55
C ARG A 531 -54.05 -13.98 1.80
N LEU A 532 -53.59 -14.71 0.80
CA LEU A 532 -52.36 -15.51 0.91
C LEU A 532 -51.14 -14.64 1.26
N TYR A 533 -51.06 -13.41 0.75
CA TYR A 533 -50.05 -12.44 1.17
C TYR A 533 -50.20 -12.02 2.63
N ARG A 534 -51.41 -11.72 3.11
CA ARG A 534 -51.66 -11.41 4.53
C ARG A 534 -51.30 -12.58 5.44
N ASP A 535 -51.61 -13.80 5.02
CA ASP A 535 -51.36 -15.01 5.79
C ASP A 535 -49.87 -15.34 5.83
N LEU A 536 -49.15 -15.16 4.71
CA LEU A 536 -47.69 -15.20 4.67
C LEU A 536 -47.09 -14.13 5.60
N VAL A 537 -47.55 -12.88 5.51
CA VAL A 537 -47.10 -11.79 6.40
C VAL A 537 -47.36 -12.14 7.88
N SER A 538 -48.54 -12.68 8.21
CA SER A 538 -48.91 -13.12 9.56
C SER A 538 -48.02 -14.27 10.04
N TYR A 539 -47.78 -15.25 9.16
CA TYR A 539 -46.93 -16.40 9.42
C TYR A 539 -45.47 -16.00 9.68
N PHE A 540 -44.88 -15.17 8.81
CA PHE A 540 -43.52 -14.64 9.00
C PHE A 540 -43.42 -13.74 10.24
N ARG A 541 -44.43 -12.91 10.52
CA ARG A 541 -44.48 -12.07 11.72
C ARG A 541 -44.44 -12.90 13.01
N THR A 542 -45.14 -14.03 13.01
CA THR A 542 -45.27 -14.92 14.17
C THR A 542 -44.02 -15.77 14.37
N ASN A 543 -43.47 -16.31 13.28
CA ASN A 543 -42.39 -17.29 13.36
C ASN A 543 -40.97 -16.69 13.22
N VAL A 544 -40.81 -15.48 12.68
CA VAL A 544 -39.51 -14.80 12.53
C VAL A 544 -39.55 -13.44 13.26
N PRO A 545 -39.35 -13.41 14.58
CA PRO A 545 -39.51 -12.20 15.38
C PRO A 545 -38.49 -11.10 15.06
N SER A 546 -37.32 -11.44 14.51
CA SER A 546 -36.28 -10.52 14.05
C SER A 546 -36.69 -9.72 12.79
N LEU A 547 -37.67 -10.22 12.03
CA LEU A 547 -38.06 -9.63 10.75
C LEU A 547 -38.78 -8.29 10.93
N ARG A 548 -38.19 -7.22 10.37
CA ARG A 548 -38.73 -5.85 10.36
C ARG A 548 -39.41 -5.51 9.06
N THR A 549 -38.87 -5.96 7.93
CA THR A 549 -39.42 -5.69 6.61
C THR A 549 -39.58 -6.98 5.82
N LEU A 550 -40.78 -7.17 5.26
CA LEU A 550 -41.05 -8.25 4.31
C LEU A 550 -41.47 -7.63 2.98
N GLU A 551 -40.68 -7.81 1.93
CA GLU A 551 -40.99 -7.36 0.58
C GLU A 551 -41.39 -8.56 -0.29
N LEU A 552 -42.61 -8.55 -0.83
CA LEU A 552 -43.11 -9.56 -1.75
C LEU A 552 -43.20 -8.93 -3.13
N ARG A 553 -42.44 -9.46 -4.08
CA ARG A 553 -42.41 -8.98 -5.47
C ARG A 553 -43.05 -10.02 -6.37
N ALA A 554 -44.09 -9.62 -7.10
CA ALA A 554 -44.77 -10.47 -8.06
C ALA A 554 -44.61 -9.90 -9.47
N ASP A 555 -43.87 -10.63 -10.30
CA ASP A 555 -43.80 -10.34 -11.73
C ASP A 555 -44.94 -11.12 -12.42
N ALA A 556 -45.97 -10.42 -12.88
CA ALA A 556 -47.07 -11.01 -13.65
C ALA A 556 -46.56 -11.42 -15.05
N CYS A 557 -45.90 -12.57 -15.12
CA CYS A 557 -45.40 -13.18 -16.36
C CYS A 557 -46.05 -14.56 -16.57
N GLY A 558 -47.29 -14.53 -17.04
CA GLY A 558 -48.11 -15.71 -17.34
C GLY A 558 -49.26 -15.28 -18.26
N SER A 559 -49.88 -16.24 -18.95
CA SER A 559 -50.67 -16.12 -20.19
C SER A 559 -51.95 -15.24 -20.18
N TRP A 560 -52.06 -14.28 -19.28
CA TRP A 560 -53.06 -13.19 -19.32
C TRP A 560 -52.34 -11.84 -19.38
N SER A 561 -51.68 -11.61 -20.51
CA SER A 561 -50.99 -10.36 -20.85
C SER A 561 -51.97 -9.25 -21.23
N HIS A 562 -52.86 -8.85 -20.32
CA HIS A 562 -53.76 -7.72 -20.59
C HIS A 562 -53.64 -6.55 -19.60
N THR A 563 -52.85 -6.64 -18.52
CA THR A 563 -52.84 -5.57 -17.50
C THR A 563 -51.54 -4.77 -17.43
N GLY A 564 -50.40 -5.29 -17.88
CA GLY A 564 -49.20 -4.46 -18.05
C GLY A 564 -48.57 -3.88 -16.78
N TRP A 565 -48.89 -4.36 -15.57
CA TRP A 565 -48.33 -3.83 -14.30
C TRP A 565 -47.39 -4.84 -13.61
N THR A 566 -46.43 -4.31 -12.86
CA THR A 566 -45.58 -5.02 -11.88
C THR A 566 -45.98 -4.62 -10.48
N PHE A 567 -45.97 -5.58 -9.55
CA PHE A 567 -46.48 -5.41 -8.19
C PHE A 567 -45.36 -5.65 -7.17
N ARG A 568 -45.19 -4.72 -6.24
CA ARG A 568 -44.37 -4.89 -5.05
C ARG A 568 -45.21 -4.59 -3.83
N LEU A 569 -45.40 -5.58 -2.97
CA LEU A 569 -46.04 -5.43 -1.68
C LEU A 569 -44.94 -5.37 -0.62
N SER A 570 -44.99 -4.40 0.28
CA SER A 570 -44.04 -4.30 1.38
C SER A 570 -44.77 -4.18 2.71
N TYR A 571 -44.31 -4.96 3.68
CA TYR A 571 -44.76 -4.95 5.07
C TYR A 571 -43.64 -4.37 5.94
N HIS A 572 -44.00 -3.43 6.83
CA HIS A 572 -43.06 -2.76 7.72
C HIS A 572 -43.51 -2.87 9.19
N ARG A 573 -42.74 -3.59 9.99
CA ARG A 573 -42.92 -3.75 11.44
C ARG A 573 -42.16 -2.62 12.15
N GLY A 574 -42.87 -1.56 12.56
CA GLY A 574 -42.29 -0.41 13.25
C GLY A 574 -42.95 0.94 12.98
N ALA A 575 -43.85 1.03 11.99
CA ALA A 575 -44.82 2.12 11.94
C ALA A 575 -45.79 2.00 13.14
N LEU A 576 -46.45 3.11 13.53
CA LEU A 576 -47.40 3.17 14.66
C LEU A 576 -48.43 2.02 14.64
N ALA A 577 -48.74 1.50 13.45
CA ALA A 577 -49.33 0.19 13.21
C ALA A 577 -48.55 -0.56 12.11
N PRO A 578 -48.56 -1.91 12.08
CA PRO A 578 -48.05 -2.68 10.94
C PRO A 578 -48.76 -2.26 9.66
N THR A 579 -48.03 -1.63 8.73
CA THR A 579 -48.60 -1.11 7.48
C THR A 579 -48.19 -1.98 6.29
N MET A 580 -49.13 -2.20 5.38
CA MET A 580 -48.90 -2.86 4.09
C MET A 580 -48.97 -1.81 2.99
N ARG A 581 -47.91 -1.71 2.18
CA ARG A 581 -47.81 -0.77 1.06
C ARG A 581 -47.71 -1.51 -0.25
N ALA A 582 -48.53 -1.13 -1.23
CA ALA A 582 -48.40 -1.64 -2.60
C ALA A 582 -47.74 -0.61 -3.50
N HIS A 583 -46.74 -1.02 -4.28
CA HIS A 583 -46.13 -0.24 -5.35
C HIS A 583 -46.50 -0.86 -6.69
N LEU A 584 -47.09 -0.05 -7.55
CA LEU A 584 -47.53 -0.44 -8.89
C LEU A 584 -46.68 0.30 -9.93
N THR A 585 -46.09 -0.44 -10.86
CA THR A 585 -45.30 0.17 -11.96
C THR A 585 -45.68 -0.48 -13.30
N PRO A 586 -46.00 0.30 -14.34
CA PRO A 586 -46.36 -0.26 -15.63
C PRO A 586 -45.11 -0.85 -16.30
N ARG A 587 -45.29 -1.94 -17.03
CA ARG A 587 -44.27 -2.55 -17.88
C ARG A 587 -43.98 -1.62 -19.05
N ARG A 588 -42.69 -1.51 -19.39
CA ARG A 588 -42.24 -0.77 -20.58
C ARG A 588 -43.05 -1.17 -21.81
N GLY A 589 -43.69 -0.20 -22.45
CA GLY A 589 -44.45 -0.38 -23.69
C GLY A 589 -45.96 -0.54 -23.54
N ASN A 590 -46.49 -0.63 -22.31
CA ASN A 590 -47.94 -0.66 -22.07
C ASN A 590 -48.43 0.67 -21.50
N GLU A 591 -49.53 1.20 -22.06
CA GLU A 591 -50.24 2.32 -21.43
C GLU A 591 -50.96 1.85 -20.16
N PRO A 592 -50.92 2.62 -19.07
CA PRO A 592 -51.64 2.30 -17.84
C PRO A 592 -53.16 2.32 -18.08
N MET A 593 -53.80 1.15 -18.13
CA MET A 593 -55.26 1.06 -18.23
C MET A 593 -55.92 1.37 -16.87
N ALA A 594 -56.66 2.49 -16.79
CA ALA A 594 -57.31 2.97 -15.57
C ALA A 594 -58.29 1.94 -14.97
N GLY A 595 -59.08 1.24 -15.79
CA GLY A 595 -60.01 0.19 -15.32
C GLY A 595 -59.34 -1.01 -14.65
N SER A 596 -58.14 -1.39 -15.11
CA SER A 596 -57.34 -2.43 -14.45
C SER A 596 -56.85 -1.95 -13.09
N LEU A 597 -56.34 -0.72 -13.01
CA LEU A 597 -55.83 -0.12 -11.77
C LEU A 597 -56.95 0.06 -10.72
N ALA A 598 -58.13 0.52 -11.13
CA ALA A 598 -59.29 0.65 -10.26
C ALA A 598 -59.69 -0.70 -9.66
N SER A 599 -59.78 -1.75 -10.49
CA SER A 599 -60.10 -3.11 -10.05
C SER A 599 -59.13 -3.64 -8.99
N TYR A 600 -57.83 -3.33 -9.12
CA TYR A 600 -56.83 -3.69 -8.10
C TYR A 600 -57.00 -2.90 -6.80
N LEU A 601 -57.19 -1.58 -6.88
CA LEU A 601 -57.39 -0.73 -5.71
C LEU A 601 -58.64 -1.11 -4.91
N HIS A 602 -59.71 -1.54 -5.59
CA HIS A 602 -60.90 -2.08 -4.95
C HIS A 602 -60.62 -3.35 -4.17
N GLY A 603 -59.91 -4.32 -4.77
CA GLY A 603 -59.49 -5.53 -4.06
C GLY A 603 -58.65 -5.20 -2.82
N PHE A 604 -57.68 -4.30 -2.97
CA PHE A 604 -56.79 -3.87 -1.88
C PHE A 604 -57.52 -3.18 -0.72
N GLY A 605 -58.56 -2.39 -0.99
CA GLY A 605 -59.38 -1.73 0.03
C GLY A 605 -60.18 -2.70 0.91
N HIS A 606 -60.70 -3.78 0.33
CA HIS A 606 -61.35 -4.87 1.10
C HIS A 606 -60.36 -5.68 1.94
N GLU A 607 -59.06 -5.52 1.68
CA GLU A 607 -58.02 -6.39 2.20
C GLU A 607 -57.05 -5.71 3.17
N GLY A 608 -57.35 -4.48 3.60
CA GLY A 608 -56.62 -3.79 4.66
C GLY A 608 -55.25 -3.25 4.22
N ILE A 609 -55.03 -3.06 2.92
CA ILE A 609 -53.90 -2.29 2.43
C ILE A 609 -54.21 -0.82 2.65
N GLU A 610 -53.34 -0.13 3.39
CA GLU A 610 -53.60 1.24 3.82
C GLU A 610 -53.07 2.28 2.83
N HIS A 611 -51.98 1.95 2.12
CA HIS A 611 -51.31 2.88 1.21
C HIS A 611 -50.92 2.19 -0.10
N VAL A 612 -51.17 2.86 -1.22
CA VAL A 612 -50.78 2.40 -2.55
C VAL A 612 -50.03 3.52 -3.27
N THR A 613 -48.82 3.23 -3.72
CA THR A 613 -48.02 4.12 -4.56
C THR A 613 -48.04 3.64 -6.01
N VAL A 614 -48.44 4.51 -6.94
CA VAL A 614 -48.48 4.22 -8.37
C VAL A 614 -47.43 5.05 -9.08
N HIS A 615 -46.50 4.40 -9.78
CA HIS A 615 -45.55 5.06 -10.66
C HIS A 615 -46.13 5.13 -12.07
N ALA A 616 -46.32 6.32 -12.63
CA ALA A 616 -46.96 6.48 -13.94
C ALA A 616 -46.38 7.66 -14.75
N PRO A 617 -46.52 7.67 -16.09
CA PRO A 617 -46.01 8.77 -16.92
C PRO A 617 -46.66 10.09 -16.51
N ALA A 618 -45.88 11.18 -16.43
CA ALA A 618 -46.38 12.51 -16.05
C ALA A 618 -47.53 13.04 -16.94
N ARG A 619 -47.72 12.44 -18.13
CA ARG A 619 -48.80 12.79 -19.08
C ARG A 619 -50.14 12.11 -18.77
N VAL A 620 -50.17 11.14 -17.87
CA VAL A 620 -51.39 10.42 -17.48
C VAL A 620 -51.87 10.95 -16.14
N ASP A 621 -53.03 11.61 -16.14
CA ASP A 621 -53.72 11.97 -14.90
C ASP A 621 -54.43 10.73 -14.33
N VAL A 622 -53.62 9.91 -13.64
CA VAL A 622 -54.04 8.65 -13.04
C VAL A 622 -55.17 8.86 -12.03
N SER A 623 -55.14 9.95 -11.27
CA SER A 623 -56.14 10.27 -10.25
C SER A 623 -57.50 10.56 -10.88
N ARG A 624 -57.54 11.33 -11.97
CA ARG A 624 -58.78 11.63 -12.70
C ARG A 624 -59.35 10.40 -13.39
N ALA A 625 -58.51 9.62 -14.07
CA ALA A 625 -58.94 8.41 -14.76
C ALA A 625 -59.49 7.34 -13.78
N LEU A 626 -58.95 7.29 -12.56
CA LEU A 626 -59.48 6.45 -11.48
C LEU A 626 -60.83 6.94 -10.94
N ALA A 627 -60.98 8.25 -10.74
CA ALA A 627 -62.23 8.83 -10.26
C ALA A 627 -63.38 8.59 -11.24
N ASP A 628 -63.13 8.78 -12.54
CA ASP A 628 -64.11 8.55 -13.60
C ASP A 628 -64.55 7.07 -13.64
N GLU A 629 -63.61 6.12 -13.52
CA GLU A 629 -63.91 4.68 -13.50
C GLU A 629 -64.71 4.26 -12.26
N ILE A 630 -64.29 4.70 -11.07
CA ILE A 630 -64.94 4.37 -9.79
C ILE A 630 -66.37 4.93 -9.73
N SER A 631 -66.60 6.10 -10.33
CA SER A 631 -67.93 6.73 -10.38
C SER A 631 -68.96 5.91 -11.18
N GLY A 632 -68.49 5.04 -12.09
CA GLY A 632 -69.34 4.13 -12.87
C GLY A 632 -69.74 2.83 -12.14
N TRP A 633 -69.27 2.60 -10.91
CA TRP A 633 -69.49 1.34 -10.21
C TRP A 633 -70.79 1.32 -9.41
N ALA A 634 -71.56 0.23 -9.57
CA ALA A 634 -72.83 0.04 -8.87
C ALA A 634 -72.70 -0.04 -7.33
N LYS A 635 -71.50 -0.34 -6.81
CA LYS A 635 -71.15 -0.29 -5.38
C LYS A 635 -69.71 0.24 -5.24
N PRO A 636 -69.51 1.48 -4.76
CA PRO A 636 -68.18 1.98 -4.45
C PRO A 636 -67.59 1.23 -3.23
N PRO A 637 -66.25 1.07 -3.15
CA PRO A 637 -65.59 0.37 -2.05
C PRO A 637 -65.82 1.04 -0.69
N CYS A 638 -65.88 0.24 0.38
CA CYS A 638 -66.13 0.71 1.74
C CYS A 638 -64.96 1.51 2.35
N ALA A 639 -63.74 1.29 1.86
CA ALA A 639 -62.55 2.08 2.17
C ALA A 639 -61.56 1.96 1.00
N MET A 640 -61.08 3.09 0.47
CA MET A 640 -59.99 3.12 -0.51
C MET A 640 -58.65 3.31 0.23
N PRO A 641 -57.59 2.63 -0.20
CA PRO A 641 -56.25 2.92 0.31
C PRO A 641 -55.85 4.36 -0.03
N GLU A 642 -54.99 4.95 0.79
CA GLU A 642 -54.36 6.22 0.47
C GLU A 642 -53.51 6.07 -0.80
N LEU A 643 -53.85 6.81 -1.84
CA LEU A 643 -53.22 6.72 -3.16
C LEU A 643 -52.19 7.83 -3.34
N THR A 644 -50.93 7.45 -3.55
CA THR A 644 -49.86 8.36 -3.96
C THR A 644 -49.47 8.09 -5.41
N VAL A 645 -49.63 9.06 -6.29
CA VAL A 645 -49.16 8.96 -7.68
C VAL A 645 -47.79 9.62 -7.78
N VAL A 646 -46.78 8.85 -8.18
CA VAL A 646 -45.42 9.32 -8.37
C VAL A 646 -45.14 9.38 -9.88
N PRO A 647 -44.94 10.58 -10.46
CA PRO A 647 -44.52 10.68 -11.84
C PRO A 647 -43.11 10.12 -11.99
N TRP A 648 -42.89 9.31 -13.02
CA TRP A 648 -41.56 8.84 -13.44
C TRP A 648 -41.03 9.58 -14.67
#